data_AF-A0A3B8I8T1-F1
#
_entry.id   AF-A0A3B8I8T1-F1
#
_cell.length_a   1.000
_cell.length_b   1.000
_cell.length_c   1.000
_cell.angle_alpha   90.00
_cell.angle_beta   90.00
_cell.angle_gamma   90.00
#
_symmetry.space_group_name_H-M   'P 1'
#
loop_
_entity.id
_entity.type
_entity.pdbx_description
1 polymer ?
#
loop_
_entity_poly.entity_id
_entity_poly.type
_entity_poly.pdbx_seq_one_letter_code
_entity_poly.pdbx_strand_id
1 'polypeptide(L)'
;MIQLFLRRLALHRILLAVCLFFTLEAPAQWRDIGPSGGTFSRVFADEESYYLFGNKSVFQSQDGGTTWQTLTTGLTNSQGFIDAYFSNGSLFAQQLIGRFWAWEDAWISLPELTPFLNFPDLASVEDVLYLYSGTGSFYSLAEGSEAWQDLGIIRGSDFTLGLDPGASLVASSEEILLGTTRGIFSSLDGGSSWARVDTITTDQRSLVILGDQWFSSSPQGLYIGTLGSTDAPVFLKDWPPGQIPNQIISTHDYLINISTSNQLWLSDDQARTWQALASPPFGDIEDIAFLDDQRGIVITENGSYETSDRGTTWQPLGFDKSSYAAFAFRDFGDFWVVNTNHRGPIYSEDQGITWSLIGQNSTVVGTSISEGSKFISLGDQLFYDVDGSSYRLRKVDSTWEQLVLPTGIGTGFTFTDFQGNLIAADYENVIWFSSDGGTTWEQRSNPDAGSDLPVFFVPIMNSSSEEIAYRNTFGDVFISEDAGQTWTERPVVDEFNTPQIVSGFYHNEGQWYANTRTDLWVLADGSDGWEKLTTSPLESSGSAQLMRSFIVDQDTIWAAVECVLPGAGGQLTNCLYVKTTPAANWKLVPTNGSENGFLYTLASVGNELFMGTGQAGLQAYPKAELGDITQLALKDQPAPFQLYPNPAPTGDITLKVDDSQGKPNLIRVMDLAGRQISTEIQQSSSTTYQLQLHQPGLYLVTFSVASGKSWTQKLVVR
;
A
#
# COMPACT_ATOMS: atom_id res chain seq x y z
N MET A 1 22.71 26.71 17.98
CA MET A 1 21.54 25.86 18.33
C MET A 1 20.52 26.47 19.30
N ILE A 2 20.85 26.95 20.53
CA ILE A 2 19.81 27.36 21.52
C ILE A 2 19.06 28.68 21.18
N GLN A 3 19.69 29.65 20.50
CA GLN A 3 19.04 30.95 20.21
C GLN A 3 18.09 30.96 19.00
N LEU A 4 18.23 30.03 18.04
CA LEU A 4 17.24 29.84 16.96
C LEU A 4 16.03 29.04 17.44
N PHE A 5 16.23 28.08 18.36
CA PHE A 5 15.17 27.29 19.00
C PHE A 5 14.17 28.17 19.77
N LEU A 6 14.66 29.16 20.52
CA LEU A 6 13.81 30.08 21.30
C LEU A 6 13.03 31.11 20.45
N ARG A 7 13.56 31.51 19.28
CA ARG A 7 12.83 32.41 18.36
C ARG A 7 11.77 31.69 17.54
N ARG A 8 11.97 30.41 17.19
CA ARG A 8 10.96 29.58 16.50
C ARG A 8 9.82 29.13 17.42
N LEU A 9 10.09 28.88 18.72
CA LEU A 9 9.06 28.55 19.72
C LEU A 9 8.05 29.70 19.98
N ALA A 10 8.50 30.96 19.88
CA ALA A 10 7.64 32.12 20.07
C ALA A 10 6.70 32.37 18.88
N LEU A 11 7.15 32.10 17.65
CA LEU A 11 6.28 32.12 16.46
C LEU A 11 5.35 30.90 16.40
N HIS A 12 5.83 29.72 16.82
CA HIS A 12 5.04 28.48 16.87
C HIS A 12 3.87 28.57 17.86
N ARG A 13 4.01 29.23 19.01
CA ARG A 13 2.88 29.37 19.96
C ARG A 13 1.79 30.32 19.47
N ILE A 14 2.11 31.26 18.57
CA ILE A 14 1.13 32.16 17.96
C ILE A 14 0.46 31.48 16.76
N LEU A 15 1.19 30.65 15.99
CA LEU A 15 0.62 29.84 14.91
C LEU A 15 -0.21 28.65 15.42
N LEU A 16 0.24 27.91 16.45
CA LEU A 16 -0.57 26.84 17.08
C LEU A 16 -1.87 27.37 17.68
N ALA A 17 -1.86 28.57 18.27
CA ALA A 17 -3.07 29.18 18.83
C ALA A 17 -4.06 29.66 17.75
N VAL A 18 -3.60 29.88 16.51
CA VAL A 18 -4.46 30.22 15.36
C VAL A 18 -4.90 28.96 14.59
N CYS A 19 -4.09 27.90 14.56
CA CYS A 19 -4.46 26.60 13.99
C CYS A 19 -5.41 25.78 14.88
N LEU A 20 -5.39 25.97 16.21
CA LEU A 20 -6.33 25.35 17.15
C LEU A 20 -7.79 25.83 17.01
N PHE A 21 -8.07 26.82 16.15
CA PHE A 21 -9.44 27.27 15.84
C PHE A 21 -9.90 26.96 14.42
N PHE A 22 -9.08 26.26 13.63
CA PHE A 22 -9.47 25.72 12.32
C PHE A 22 -8.95 24.30 12.17
N THR A 23 -9.61 23.34 12.80
CA THR A 23 -9.57 21.94 12.34
C THR A 23 -10.36 21.88 11.05
N LEU A 24 -9.71 22.19 9.92
CA LEU A 24 -10.13 21.64 8.64
C LEU A 24 -9.74 20.16 8.71
N GLU A 25 -10.73 19.28 8.82
CA GLU A 25 -10.51 17.85 8.59
C GLU A 25 -9.78 17.70 7.24
N ALA A 26 -8.66 16.99 7.25
CA ALA A 26 -8.02 16.60 6.00
C ALA A 26 -9.04 15.80 5.17
N PRO A 27 -9.06 15.96 3.84
CA PRO A 27 -9.91 15.10 3.01
C PRO A 27 -9.54 13.64 3.27
N ALA A 28 -10.55 12.79 3.38
CA ALA A 28 -10.44 11.34 3.49
C ALA A 28 -9.36 10.75 2.56
N GLN A 29 -8.51 9.88 3.10
CA GLN A 29 -7.44 9.22 2.35
C GLN A 29 -7.53 7.71 2.52
N TRP A 30 -7.09 6.97 1.50
CA TRP A 30 -6.85 5.53 1.60
C TRP A 30 -5.85 5.26 2.73
N ARG A 31 -6.17 4.30 3.59
CA ARG A 31 -5.32 3.86 4.69
C ARG A 31 -4.75 2.49 4.38
N ASP A 32 -3.44 2.33 4.49
CA ASP A 32 -2.80 1.02 4.43
C ASP A 32 -3.16 0.22 5.69
N ILE A 33 -3.72 -0.98 5.51
CA ILE A 33 -4.25 -1.84 6.60
C ILE A 33 -3.87 -3.31 6.45
N GLY A 34 -3.21 -3.67 5.35
CA GLY A 34 -2.76 -5.03 5.03
C GLY A 34 -1.33 -5.27 5.45
N PRO A 35 -0.82 -6.51 5.32
CA PRO A 35 0.60 -6.76 5.59
C PRO A 35 1.38 -5.75 4.77
N SER A 36 2.25 -5.00 5.44
CA SER A 36 3.07 -4.00 4.81
C SER A 36 4.03 -4.71 3.86
N GLY A 37 3.57 -4.88 2.63
CA GLY A 37 4.29 -5.58 1.57
C GLY A 37 5.25 -4.64 0.87
N GLY A 38 6.46 -5.11 0.63
CA GLY A 38 7.45 -4.34 -0.12
C GLY A 38 8.82 -4.96 -0.09
N THR A 39 9.53 -4.86 -1.21
CA THR A 39 10.96 -5.14 -1.24
C THR A 39 11.67 -3.95 -0.60
N PHE A 40 12.15 -4.12 0.64
CA PHE A 40 13.08 -3.17 1.22
C PHE A 40 14.48 -3.45 0.70
N SER A 41 15.21 -2.39 0.41
CA SER A 41 16.58 -2.47 -0.09
C SER A 41 17.58 -1.80 0.84
N ARG A 42 17.13 -0.94 1.76
CA ARG A 42 17.98 -0.33 2.77
C ARG A 42 17.25 -0.17 4.10
N VAL A 43 18.00 -0.30 5.19
CA VAL A 43 17.55 0.01 6.55
C VAL A 43 18.54 0.95 7.22
N PHE A 44 18.00 1.96 7.89
CA PHE A 44 18.78 2.90 8.68
C PHE A 44 18.21 2.97 10.10
N ALA A 45 19.03 3.42 11.03
CA ALA A 45 18.61 3.65 12.40
C ALA A 45 19.29 4.89 12.97
N ASP A 46 18.57 5.64 13.80
CA ASP A 46 19.12 6.67 14.68
C ASP A 46 18.94 6.28 16.15
N GLU A 47 19.06 7.21 17.11
CA GLU A 47 18.89 6.89 18.53
C GLU A 47 17.44 6.54 18.91
N GLU A 48 16.44 6.95 18.11
CA GLU A 48 15.01 6.86 18.44
C GLU A 48 14.19 6.09 17.40
N SER A 49 14.61 6.05 16.15
CA SER A 49 13.82 5.61 15.00
C SER A 49 14.57 4.66 14.07
N TYR A 50 13.81 3.74 13.47
CA TYR A 50 14.23 3.02 12.28
C TYR A 50 13.65 3.67 11.03
N TYR A 51 14.39 3.55 9.93
CA TYR A 51 13.93 3.91 8.60
C TYR A 51 14.10 2.74 7.64
N LEU A 52 13.06 2.42 6.89
CA LEU A 52 13.11 1.42 5.83
C LEU A 52 12.87 2.10 4.49
N PHE A 53 13.74 1.79 3.51
CA PHE A 53 13.57 2.25 2.14
C PHE A 53 13.20 1.08 1.23
N GLY A 54 12.08 1.23 0.53
CA GLY A 54 11.52 0.21 -0.37
C GLY A 54 10.33 0.78 -1.15
N ASN A 55 9.96 0.16 -2.27
CA ASN A 55 8.82 0.60 -3.11
C ASN A 55 8.84 2.09 -3.50
N LYS A 56 10.02 2.70 -3.64
CA LYS A 56 10.20 4.13 -3.90
C LYS A 56 9.67 5.05 -2.80
N SER A 57 9.59 4.55 -1.57
CA SER A 57 9.12 5.27 -0.39
C SER A 57 10.04 5.03 0.80
N VAL A 58 10.00 5.95 1.77
CA VAL A 58 10.68 5.78 3.06
C VAL A 58 9.63 5.63 4.15
N PHE A 59 9.81 4.63 4.99
CA PHE A 59 8.97 4.31 6.14
C PHE A 59 9.77 4.57 7.41
N GLN A 60 9.12 5.10 8.45
CA GLN A 60 9.72 5.33 9.76
C GLN A 60 8.97 4.56 10.83
N SER A 61 9.71 3.98 11.78
CA SER A 61 9.18 3.48 13.04
C SER A 61 9.85 4.19 14.21
N GLN A 62 9.05 4.63 15.17
CA GLN A 62 9.51 5.31 16.40
C GLN A 62 9.35 4.42 17.65
N ASP A 63 8.84 3.20 17.49
CA ASP A 63 8.53 2.26 18.56
C ASP A 63 9.32 0.95 18.42
N GLY A 64 10.49 1.05 17.79
CA GLY A 64 11.41 -0.07 17.64
C GLY A 64 10.97 -1.12 16.64
N GLY A 65 10.18 -0.76 15.64
CA GLY A 65 9.76 -1.65 14.56
C GLY A 65 8.35 -2.20 14.70
N THR A 66 7.61 -1.83 15.75
CA THR A 66 6.26 -2.34 16.00
C THR A 66 5.23 -1.72 15.06
N THR A 67 5.31 -0.41 14.84
CA THR A 67 4.46 0.33 13.90
C THR A 67 5.30 1.19 12.96
N TRP A 68 4.78 1.38 11.75
CA TRP A 68 5.49 2.09 10.68
C TRP A 68 4.57 3.09 10.00
N GLN A 69 5.13 4.24 9.65
CA GLN A 69 4.45 5.29 8.89
C GLN A 69 5.26 5.67 7.65
N THR A 70 4.58 5.93 6.54
CA THR A 70 5.22 6.44 5.32
C THR A 70 5.52 7.93 5.44
N LEU A 71 6.74 8.34 5.15
CA LEU A 71 7.17 9.74 5.19
C LEU A 71 6.79 10.45 3.88
N THR A 72 5.66 11.17 3.89
CA THR A 72 5.12 11.86 2.69
C THR A 72 5.02 13.38 2.81
N THR A 73 5.07 13.92 4.04
CA THR A 73 4.96 15.36 4.31
C THR A 73 6.01 16.15 3.53
N GLY A 74 5.63 17.26 2.88
CA GLY A 74 6.54 18.13 2.13
C GLY A 74 6.77 17.75 0.67
N LEU A 75 6.38 16.55 0.24
CA LEU A 75 6.44 16.16 -1.17
C LEU A 75 5.39 16.93 -1.99
N THR A 76 5.82 17.50 -3.11
CA THR A 76 4.97 18.31 -4.00
C THR A 76 4.52 17.56 -5.25
N ASN A 77 4.98 16.32 -5.44
CA ASN A 77 4.64 15.47 -6.58
C ASN A 77 4.54 14.00 -6.15
N SER A 78 3.96 13.16 -7.01
CA SER A 78 3.74 11.73 -6.76
C SER A 78 4.91 10.83 -7.20
N GLN A 79 6.05 11.39 -7.60
CA GLN A 79 7.21 10.58 -8.00
C GLN A 79 7.89 10.01 -6.75
N GLY A 80 8.08 8.70 -6.68
CA GLY A 80 8.81 8.08 -5.58
C GLY A 80 10.33 8.25 -5.68
N PHE A 81 11.05 7.83 -4.64
CA PHE A 81 12.50 7.86 -4.56
C PHE A 81 13.16 6.68 -5.28
N ILE A 82 14.36 6.89 -5.82
CA ILE A 82 15.22 5.85 -6.42
C ILE A 82 16.27 5.32 -5.45
N ASP A 83 16.64 6.12 -4.44
CA ASP A 83 17.54 5.69 -3.38
C ASP A 83 17.36 6.53 -2.10
N ALA A 84 17.88 6.03 -0.98
CA ALA A 84 17.90 6.70 0.31
C ALA A 84 19.28 6.60 0.97
N TYR A 85 19.62 7.60 1.78
CA TYR A 85 20.93 7.74 2.43
C TYR A 85 20.72 8.20 3.86
N PHE A 86 21.60 7.76 4.75
CA PHE A 86 21.57 8.15 6.14
C PHE A 86 22.97 8.53 6.60
N SER A 87 23.12 9.76 7.10
CA SER A 87 24.42 10.25 7.55
C SER A 87 24.26 11.25 8.69
N ASN A 88 25.05 11.05 9.75
CA ASN A 88 25.06 11.88 10.97
C ASN A 88 23.64 12.20 11.49
N GLY A 89 22.83 11.16 11.66
CA GLY A 89 21.47 11.29 12.21
C GLY A 89 20.44 11.89 11.24
N SER A 90 20.83 12.20 10.00
CA SER A 90 19.97 12.86 9.01
C SER A 90 19.63 11.91 7.86
N LEU A 91 18.36 11.91 7.48
CA LEU A 91 17.82 11.12 6.37
C LEU A 91 17.74 11.96 5.08
N PHE A 92 18.25 11.38 4.00
CA PHE A 92 18.19 11.94 2.66
C PHE A 92 17.60 10.94 1.68
N ALA A 93 16.98 11.44 0.63
CA ALA A 93 16.47 10.58 -0.44
C ALA A 93 16.67 11.22 -1.81
N GLN A 94 16.91 10.38 -2.81
CA GLN A 94 17.06 10.79 -4.19
C GLN A 94 15.79 10.46 -4.96
N GLN A 95 15.16 11.47 -5.58
CA GLN A 95 13.92 11.26 -6.34
C GLN A 95 14.19 10.91 -7.80
N LEU A 96 15.18 11.58 -8.40
CA LEU A 96 15.70 11.34 -9.75
C LEU A 96 17.19 11.65 -9.72
N ILE A 97 17.90 11.27 -10.78
CA ILE A 97 19.33 11.62 -10.93
C ILE A 97 19.49 13.14 -10.74
N GLY A 98 20.35 13.55 -9.81
CA GLY A 98 20.61 14.96 -9.48
C GLY A 98 19.56 15.68 -8.62
N ARG A 99 18.46 15.02 -8.21
CA ARG A 99 17.42 15.61 -7.34
C ARG A 99 17.37 14.92 -5.99
N PHE A 100 17.81 15.63 -4.97
CA PHE A 100 17.90 15.16 -3.59
C PHE A 100 16.94 15.90 -2.67
N TRP A 101 16.54 15.22 -1.61
CA TRP A 101 15.66 15.71 -0.58
C TRP A 101 16.26 15.40 0.79
N ALA A 102 16.06 16.31 1.75
CA ALA A 102 16.40 16.12 3.15
C ALA A 102 15.11 16.04 3.97
N TRP A 103 15.11 15.19 5.01
CA TRP A 103 13.99 15.06 5.93
C TRP A 103 14.20 15.94 7.17
N GLU A 104 13.32 16.93 7.37
CA GLU A 104 13.28 17.82 8.55
C GLU A 104 11.83 17.95 9.06
N ASP A 105 11.22 16.83 9.50
CA ASP A 105 9.76 16.68 9.76
C ASP A 105 8.85 16.87 8.54
N ALA A 106 9.43 17.33 7.43
CA ALA A 106 8.89 17.36 6.09
C ALA A 106 10.06 17.22 5.10
N TRP A 107 9.79 16.65 3.93
CA TRP A 107 10.75 16.61 2.83
C TRP A 107 11.01 18.01 2.28
N ILE A 108 12.27 18.42 2.29
CA ILE A 108 12.76 19.68 1.73
C ILE A 108 13.62 19.36 0.51
N SER A 109 13.28 19.94 -0.64
CA SER A 109 14.09 19.80 -1.86
C SER A 109 15.41 20.51 -1.69
N LEU A 110 16.51 19.80 -1.93
CA LEU A 110 17.84 20.39 -2.05
C LEU A 110 18.03 20.99 -3.46
N PRO A 111 19.02 21.87 -3.65
CA PRO A 111 19.39 22.36 -4.97
C PRO A 111 19.63 21.22 -5.98
N GLU A 112 19.17 21.41 -7.21
CA GLU A 112 19.36 20.42 -8.27
C GLU A 112 20.82 20.41 -8.74
N LEU A 113 21.40 19.21 -8.84
CA LEU A 113 22.76 19.00 -9.34
C LEU A 113 22.74 18.64 -10.83
N THR A 114 23.39 19.46 -11.65
CA THR A 114 23.53 19.22 -13.10
C THR A 114 25.00 19.26 -13.51
N PRO A 115 25.47 18.35 -14.41
CA PRO A 115 24.72 17.36 -15.20
C PRO A 115 24.32 16.09 -14.43
N PHE A 116 23.39 15.31 -14.99
CA PHE A 116 22.90 14.05 -14.44
C PHE A 116 23.99 12.96 -14.43
N LEU A 117 24.56 12.68 -13.27
CA LEU A 117 25.56 11.64 -13.05
C LEU A 117 25.01 10.58 -12.10
N ASN A 118 25.40 9.30 -12.23
CA ASN A 118 25.09 8.32 -11.19
C ASN A 118 25.84 8.70 -9.92
N PHE A 119 25.18 8.62 -8.75
CA PHE A 119 25.77 8.97 -7.46
C PHE A 119 25.82 7.72 -6.59
N PRO A 120 27.01 7.19 -6.27
CA PRO A 120 27.18 6.00 -5.45
C PRO A 120 26.87 6.24 -3.96
N ASP A 121 27.19 7.42 -3.41
CA ASP A 121 27.01 7.64 -1.97
C ASP A 121 26.97 9.12 -1.57
N LEU A 122 26.41 9.38 -0.37
CA LEU A 122 26.28 10.70 0.26
C LEU A 122 26.77 10.62 1.71
N ALA A 123 27.55 11.61 2.13
CA ALA A 123 27.91 11.81 3.53
C ALA A 123 27.63 13.26 3.95
N SER A 124 27.29 13.46 5.20
CA SER A 124 27.10 14.77 5.83
C SER A 124 28.11 14.93 6.95
N VAL A 125 28.56 16.15 7.22
CA VAL A 125 29.33 16.50 8.43
C VAL A 125 29.09 17.96 8.73
N GLU A 126 28.83 18.26 10.00
CA GLU A 126 28.43 19.59 10.43
C GLU A 126 27.28 20.10 9.53
N ASP A 127 27.47 21.26 8.90
CA ASP A 127 26.48 21.90 8.04
C ASP A 127 26.81 21.69 6.54
N VAL A 128 27.52 20.61 6.18
CA VAL A 128 27.96 20.33 4.80
C VAL A 128 27.58 18.91 4.36
N LEU A 129 26.96 18.81 3.18
CA LEU A 129 26.74 17.56 2.46
C LEU A 129 27.84 17.35 1.41
N TYR A 130 28.36 16.14 1.35
CA TYR A 130 29.33 15.68 0.38
C TYR A 130 28.72 14.58 -0.49
N LEU A 131 28.94 14.69 -1.78
CA LEU A 131 28.49 13.72 -2.78
C LEU A 131 29.68 13.27 -3.62
N TYR A 132 29.87 11.96 -3.71
CA TYR A 132 30.74 11.37 -4.71
C TYR A 132 29.88 10.92 -5.90
N SER A 133 30.28 11.27 -7.12
CA SER A 133 29.65 10.75 -8.33
C SER A 133 30.36 9.49 -8.79
N GLY A 134 29.60 8.57 -9.35
CA GLY A 134 30.08 7.33 -9.93
C GLY A 134 30.87 7.58 -11.21
N THR A 135 31.13 8.83 -11.59
CA THR A 135 32.08 9.20 -12.65
C THR A 135 33.41 9.72 -12.12
N GLY A 136 33.58 9.78 -10.80
CA GLY A 136 34.81 10.22 -10.13
C GLY A 136 34.82 11.68 -9.64
N SER A 137 33.71 12.42 -9.81
CA SER A 137 33.61 13.81 -9.38
C SER A 137 33.15 13.91 -7.93
N PHE A 138 33.60 14.94 -7.22
CA PHE A 138 33.24 15.19 -5.83
C PHE A 138 32.55 16.56 -5.71
N TYR A 139 31.46 16.60 -4.95
CA TYR A 139 30.64 17.80 -4.77
C TYR A 139 30.41 18.06 -3.29
N SER A 140 30.23 19.33 -2.95
CA SER A 140 29.79 19.74 -1.61
C SER A 140 28.61 20.70 -1.67
N LEU A 141 27.76 20.68 -0.65
CA LEU A 141 26.66 21.60 -0.46
C LEU A 141 26.62 22.04 1.00
N ALA A 142 26.99 23.30 1.25
CA ALA A 142 26.86 23.89 2.57
C ALA A 142 25.40 24.29 2.85
N GLU A 143 24.97 24.23 4.10
CA GLU A 143 23.62 24.59 4.54
C GLU A 143 23.22 25.98 4.04
N GLY A 144 22.00 26.08 3.48
CA GLY A 144 21.47 27.32 2.93
C GLY A 144 22.08 27.77 1.61
N SER A 145 23.01 27.01 1.03
CA SER A 145 23.55 27.31 -0.31
C SER A 145 22.50 27.04 -1.40
N GLU A 146 22.44 27.91 -2.40
CA GLU A 146 21.51 27.77 -3.52
C GLU A 146 21.98 26.77 -4.60
N ALA A 147 23.23 26.30 -4.52
CA ALA A 147 23.84 25.42 -5.51
C ALA A 147 24.94 24.54 -4.90
N TRP A 148 25.17 23.39 -5.52
CA TRP A 148 26.30 22.51 -5.26
C TRP A 148 27.61 23.14 -5.74
N GLN A 149 28.66 22.99 -4.94
CA GLN A 149 30.02 23.28 -5.32
C GLN A 149 30.68 22.04 -5.92
N ASP A 150 31.18 22.16 -7.15
CA ASP A 150 32.01 21.14 -7.79
C ASP A 150 33.45 21.24 -7.26
N LEU A 151 33.91 20.21 -6.54
CA LEU A 151 35.27 20.08 -6.04
C LEU A 151 36.18 19.35 -7.03
N GLY A 152 35.62 18.92 -8.16
CA GLY A 152 36.33 18.30 -9.28
C GLY A 152 36.56 16.80 -9.11
N ILE A 153 37.40 16.26 -9.99
CA ILE A 153 37.78 14.84 -9.97
C ILE A 153 38.80 14.62 -8.87
N ILE A 154 38.57 13.60 -8.03
CA ILE A 154 39.48 13.19 -6.97
C ILE A 154 40.80 12.68 -7.58
N ARG A 155 41.91 13.33 -7.21
CA ARG A 155 43.25 13.03 -7.70
C ARG A 155 44.30 13.36 -6.65
N GLY A 156 45.38 12.59 -6.66
CA GLY A 156 46.58 12.84 -5.88
C GLY A 156 47.81 12.91 -6.78
N SER A 157 49.00 12.93 -6.17
CA SER A 157 50.27 12.95 -6.91
C SER A 157 50.49 11.74 -7.83
N ASP A 158 49.85 10.62 -7.51
CA ASP A 158 50.10 9.30 -8.07
C ASP A 158 48.80 8.58 -8.53
N PHE A 159 47.64 9.20 -8.37
CA PHE A 159 46.35 8.62 -8.75
C PHE A 159 45.36 9.66 -9.29
N THR A 160 44.43 9.18 -10.12
CA THR A 160 43.22 9.90 -10.52
C THR A 160 42.07 8.91 -10.45
N LEU A 161 41.03 9.21 -9.68
CA LEU A 161 39.82 8.38 -9.60
C LEU A 161 38.94 8.61 -10.82
N GLY A 162 38.27 7.53 -11.23
CA GLY A 162 37.39 7.50 -12.39
C GLY A 162 36.03 6.93 -12.00
N LEU A 163 35.35 6.30 -12.96
CA LEU A 163 34.04 5.72 -12.72
C LEU A 163 34.10 4.59 -11.70
N ASP A 164 33.43 4.77 -10.56
CA ASP A 164 33.28 3.76 -9.51
C ASP A 164 31.86 3.80 -8.92
N PRO A 165 30.94 2.97 -9.42
CA PRO A 165 29.56 2.93 -8.94
C PRO A 165 29.40 2.22 -7.59
N GLY A 166 30.44 1.60 -7.04
CA GLY A 166 30.41 0.87 -5.76
C GLY A 166 31.16 1.56 -4.63
N ALA A 167 31.51 2.84 -4.79
CA ALA A 167 32.26 3.56 -3.77
C ALA A 167 31.41 3.86 -2.53
N SER A 168 32.05 3.87 -1.36
CA SER A 168 31.42 4.18 -0.07
C SER A 168 32.10 5.40 0.55
N LEU A 169 31.29 6.36 1.03
CA LEU A 169 31.73 7.66 1.51
C LEU A 169 31.31 7.86 2.97
N VAL A 170 32.26 8.24 3.83
CA VAL A 170 31.98 8.66 5.21
C VAL A 170 32.69 9.96 5.53
N ALA A 171 32.12 10.75 6.43
CA ALA A 171 32.68 12.03 6.84
C ALA A 171 32.59 12.23 8.36
N SER A 172 33.65 12.80 8.92
CA SER A 172 33.74 13.28 10.29
C SER A 172 34.26 14.72 10.28
N SER A 173 34.19 15.41 11.43
CA SER A 173 34.73 16.78 11.55
C SER A 173 36.24 16.87 11.30
N GLU A 174 36.96 15.74 11.35
CA GLU A 174 38.41 15.68 11.17
C GLU A 174 38.82 15.24 9.77
N GLU A 175 38.04 14.38 9.13
CA GLU A 175 38.45 13.65 7.93
C GLU A 175 37.25 13.15 7.12
N ILE A 176 37.38 13.20 5.79
CA ILE A 176 36.47 12.56 4.82
C ILE A 176 37.20 11.36 4.23
N LEU A 177 36.55 10.21 4.20
CA LEU A 177 37.10 8.98 3.67
C LEU A 177 36.23 8.43 2.55
N LEU A 178 36.88 7.96 1.49
CA LEU A 178 36.27 7.34 0.32
C LEU A 178 36.91 5.98 0.08
N GLY A 179 36.11 4.92 0.24
CA GLY A 179 36.45 3.56 -0.15
C GLY A 179 36.06 3.32 -1.60
N THR A 180 36.97 2.80 -2.41
CA THR A 180 36.75 2.53 -3.83
C THR A 180 37.32 1.16 -4.23
N THR A 181 37.02 0.72 -5.44
CA THR A 181 37.67 -0.44 -6.10
C THR A 181 39.20 -0.28 -6.25
N ARG A 182 39.74 0.93 -6.04
CA ARG A 182 41.15 1.29 -6.27
C ARG A 182 41.92 1.61 -4.98
N GLY A 183 41.28 1.54 -3.83
CA GLY A 183 41.88 1.82 -2.53
C GLY A 183 41.03 2.74 -1.65
N ILE A 184 41.61 3.16 -0.54
CA ILE A 184 41.00 4.06 0.44
C ILE A 184 41.67 5.41 0.31
N PHE A 185 40.86 6.46 0.17
CA PHE A 185 41.31 7.83 0.00
C PHE A 185 40.78 8.68 1.15
N SER A 186 41.62 9.59 1.63
CA SER A 186 41.35 10.49 2.74
C SER A 186 41.52 11.95 2.31
N SER A 187 40.67 12.81 2.86
CA SER A 187 40.82 14.27 2.81
C SER A 187 40.68 14.88 4.20
N LEU A 188 41.66 15.69 4.59
CA LEU A 188 41.70 16.44 5.86
C LEU A 188 41.34 17.93 5.68
N ASP A 189 40.96 18.34 4.46
CA ASP A 189 40.73 19.73 4.08
C ASP A 189 39.38 19.94 3.36
N GLY A 190 38.39 19.13 3.75
CA GLY A 190 37.02 19.24 3.27
C GLY A 190 36.85 18.83 1.80
N GLY A 191 37.68 17.90 1.30
CA GLY A 191 37.61 17.35 -0.05
C GLY A 191 38.44 18.12 -1.08
N SER A 192 39.22 19.12 -0.68
CA SER A 192 40.02 19.95 -1.58
C SER A 192 41.26 19.21 -2.11
N SER A 193 41.84 18.36 -1.27
CA SER A 193 42.93 17.46 -1.64
C SER A 193 42.76 16.09 -1.01
N TRP A 194 43.30 15.07 -1.68
CA TRP A 194 43.13 13.67 -1.30
C TRP A 194 44.47 12.93 -1.26
N ALA A 195 44.64 12.08 -0.28
CA ALA A 195 45.74 11.15 -0.15
C ALA A 195 45.22 9.71 -0.13
N ARG A 196 45.98 8.79 -0.73
CA ARG A 196 45.73 7.36 -0.60
C ARG A 196 46.28 6.88 0.74
N VAL A 197 45.47 6.14 1.52
CA VAL A 197 45.85 5.68 2.87
C VAL A 197 45.96 4.16 3.01
N ASP A 198 45.41 3.37 2.07
CA ASP A 198 45.52 1.91 2.14
C ASP A 198 46.95 1.41 1.85
N THR A 199 47.35 0.34 2.55
CA THR A 199 48.68 -0.26 2.42
C THR A 199 48.75 -1.37 1.36
N ILE A 200 47.59 -1.95 1.01
CA ILE A 200 47.39 -2.95 -0.04
C ILE A 200 46.16 -2.56 -0.86
N THR A 201 46.35 -2.39 -2.17
CA THR A 201 45.23 -2.09 -3.07
C THR A 201 44.25 -3.24 -3.12
N THR A 202 43.07 -3.04 -2.54
CA THR A 202 41.97 -3.99 -2.59
C THR A 202 40.68 -3.27 -2.91
N ASP A 203 39.74 -3.99 -3.49
CA ASP A 203 38.37 -3.54 -3.68
C ASP A 203 37.72 -3.30 -2.32
N GLN A 204 37.31 -2.05 -2.04
CA GLN A 204 36.63 -1.70 -0.80
C GLN A 204 35.13 -1.83 -0.99
N ARG A 205 34.48 -2.55 -0.08
CA ARG A 205 33.04 -2.85 -0.17
C ARG A 205 32.19 -2.02 0.75
N SER A 206 32.73 -1.62 1.89
CA SER A 206 32.03 -0.84 2.90
C SER A 206 33.03 -0.10 3.77
N LEU A 207 32.63 1.06 4.27
CA LEU A 207 33.44 1.96 5.08
C LEU A 207 32.55 2.57 6.17
N VAL A 208 33.01 2.53 7.42
CA VAL A 208 32.26 3.06 8.58
C VAL A 208 33.19 3.74 9.57
N ILE A 209 32.62 4.61 10.41
CA ILE A 209 33.32 5.29 11.51
C ILE A 209 32.70 4.84 12.83
N LEU A 210 33.54 4.51 13.81
CA LEU A 210 33.13 4.24 15.19
C LEU A 210 34.12 4.91 16.14
N GLY A 211 33.65 5.92 16.87
CA GLY A 211 34.51 6.72 17.75
C GLY A 211 35.58 7.49 16.96
N ASP A 212 36.84 7.34 17.35
CA ASP A 212 38.02 7.93 16.71
C ASP A 212 38.63 7.04 15.61
N GLN A 213 37.97 5.93 15.26
CA GLN A 213 38.45 4.97 14.28
C GLN A 213 37.54 4.83 13.08
N TRP A 214 38.14 4.46 11.95
CA TRP A 214 37.43 4.08 10.74
C TRP A 214 37.78 2.65 10.34
N PHE A 215 36.83 1.97 9.72
CA PHE A 215 36.93 0.56 9.35
C PHE A 215 36.48 0.36 7.91
N SER A 216 37.22 -0.45 7.15
CA SER A 216 36.82 -0.78 5.77
C SER A 216 36.98 -2.25 5.45
N SER A 217 35.95 -2.85 4.85
CA SER A 217 35.95 -4.25 4.43
C SER A 217 36.41 -4.43 2.99
N SER A 218 37.21 -5.47 2.77
CA SER A 218 37.67 -5.89 1.45
C SER A 218 37.68 -7.41 1.31
N PRO A 219 37.70 -7.95 0.08
CA PRO A 219 37.83 -9.39 -0.15
C PRO A 219 39.09 -10.03 0.46
N GLN A 220 40.09 -9.23 0.85
CA GLN A 220 41.36 -9.72 1.39
C GLN A 220 41.49 -9.54 2.91
N GLY A 221 40.57 -8.83 3.55
CA GLY A 221 40.67 -8.50 4.97
C GLY A 221 40.00 -7.17 5.33
N LEU A 222 40.24 -6.74 6.57
CA LEU A 222 39.69 -5.51 7.14
C LEU A 222 40.78 -4.46 7.36
N TYR A 223 40.53 -3.21 6.99
CA TYR A 223 41.33 -2.06 7.39
C TYR A 223 40.79 -1.42 8.66
N ILE A 224 41.71 -0.98 9.53
CA ILE A 224 41.43 -0.19 10.72
C ILE A 224 42.38 1.01 10.72
N GLY A 225 41.84 2.22 10.72
CA GLY A 225 42.62 3.45 10.87
C GLY A 225 42.06 4.34 11.96
N THR A 226 42.82 5.38 12.29
CA THR A 226 42.45 6.41 13.27
C THR A 226 42.22 7.71 12.53
N LEU A 227 41.11 8.39 12.83
CA LEU A 227 40.74 9.65 12.21
C LEU A 227 41.84 10.70 12.42
N GLY A 228 42.13 11.45 11.36
CA GLY A 228 43.13 12.53 11.38
C GLY A 228 44.57 12.06 11.62
N SER A 229 44.83 10.76 11.73
CA SER A 229 46.17 10.22 11.93
C SER A 229 46.96 10.16 10.63
N THR A 230 48.27 10.33 10.75
CA THR A 230 49.22 10.11 9.65
C THR A 230 49.87 8.73 9.68
N ASP A 231 49.54 7.94 10.70
CA ASP A 231 50.01 6.55 10.82
C ASP A 231 49.32 5.67 9.77
N ALA A 232 50.05 4.67 9.28
CA ALA A 232 49.48 3.71 8.34
C ALA A 232 48.35 2.90 9.00
N PRO A 233 47.21 2.68 8.32
CA PRO A 233 46.15 1.85 8.85
C PRO A 233 46.59 0.40 9.00
N VAL A 234 46.06 -0.26 10.01
CA VAL A 234 46.29 -1.68 10.27
C VAL A 234 45.45 -2.50 9.28
N PHE A 235 46.09 -3.45 8.61
CA PHE A 235 45.41 -4.41 7.73
C PHE A 235 45.33 -5.79 8.38
N LEU A 236 44.10 -6.23 8.67
CA LEU A 236 43.81 -7.55 9.22
C LEU A 236 43.51 -8.54 8.09
N LYS A 237 44.56 -9.25 7.66
CA LYS A 237 44.48 -10.25 6.58
C LYS A 237 43.67 -11.50 6.95
N ASP A 238 43.81 -11.97 8.18
CA ASP A 238 43.18 -13.20 8.68
C ASP A 238 41.92 -12.89 9.51
N TRP A 239 41.06 -12.01 8.99
CA TRP A 239 39.71 -11.77 9.52
C TRP A 239 38.92 -13.10 9.47
N PRO A 240 38.17 -13.47 10.53
CA PRO A 240 38.07 -14.82 11.10
C PRO A 240 38.42 -15.98 10.14
N PRO A 241 39.35 -16.88 10.50
CA PRO A 241 39.95 -17.84 9.56
C PRO A 241 38.94 -18.53 8.63
N GLY A 242 39.08 -18.31 7.33
CA GLY A 242 38.22 -18.90 6.29
C GLY A 242 37.00 -18.07 5.89
N GLN A 243 36.83 -16.86 6.43
CA GLN A 243 35.77 -15.94 6.07
C GLN A 243 36.29 -14.76 5.22
N ILE A 244 35.39 -14.16 4.43
CA ILE A 244 35.68 -12.98 3.62
C ILE A 244 34.71 -11.87 4.06
N PRO A 245 35.18 -10.71 4.52
CA PRO A 245 34.30 -9.65 4.97
C PRO A 245 33.62 -9.01 3.75
N ASN A 246 32.31 -8.77 3.84
CA ASN A 246 31.51 -8.17 2.79
C ASN A 246 31.10 -6.75 3.16
N GLN A 247 30.27 -6.61 4.19
CA GLN A 247 29.75 -5.32 4.67
C GLN A 247 30.15 -5.15 6.14
N ILE A 248 30.59 -3.96 6.53
CA ILE A 248 30.85 -3.61 7.93
C ILE A 248 29.93 -2.48 8.35
N ILE A 249 29.42 -2.57 9.56
CA ILE A 249 28.42 -1.66 10.10
C ILE A 249 28.85 -1.26 11.50
N SER A 250 28.84 0.05 11.75
CA SER A 250 29.06 0.63 13.06
C SER A 250 27.72 0.82 13.77
N THR A 251 27.65 0.38 15.02
CA THR A 251 26.60 0.77 15.95
C THR A 251 27.12 1.90 16.85
N HIS A 252 26.47 2.15 17.99
CA HIS A 252 27.00 3.09 18.98
C HIS A 252 28.28 2.61 19.66
N ASP A 253 28.35 1.33 20.04
CA ASP A 253 29.45 0.80 20.88
C ASP A 253 30.24 -0.36 20.24
N TYR A 254 29.77 -0.95 19.13
CA TYR A 254 30.36 -2.16 18.56
C TYR A 254 30.27 -2.19 17.03
N LEU A 255 30.90 -3.20 16.43
CA LEU A 255 30.92 -3.43 15.00
C LEU A 255 30.20 -4.74 14.67
N ILE A 256 29.48 -4.73 13.55
CA ILE A 256 28.95 -5.93 12.91
C ILE A 256 29.59 -6.06 11.53
N ASN A 257 29.93 -7.27 11.16
CA ASN A 257 30.35 -7.58 9.82
C ASN A 257 29.54 -8.76 9.26
N ILE A 258 29.10 -8.59 8.02
CA ILE A 258 28.49 -9.65 7.22
C ILE A 258 29.59 -10.23 6.34
N SER A 259 29.85 -11.52 6.47
CA SER A 259 30.76 -12.22 5.56
C SER A 259 30.08 -12.55 4.22
N THR A 260 30.85 -12.91 3.19
CA THR A 260 30.29 -13.39 1.91
C THR A 260 29.53 -14.71 2.02
N SER A 261 29.59 -15.39 3.16
CA SER A 261 28.78 -16.59 3.44
C SER A 261 27.49 -16.25 4.20
N ASN A 262 27.14 -14.96 4.33
CA ASN A 262 26.04 -14.41 5.12
C ASN A 262 26.12 -14.71 6.63
N GLN A 263 27.27 -15.16 7.12
CA GLN A 263 27.52 -15.27 8.55
C GLN A 263 27.73 -13.87 9.14
N LEU A 264 26.98 -13.55 10.19
CA LEU A 264 27.14 -12.35 11.02
C LEU A 264 28.25 -12.54 12.04
N TRP A 265 29.09 -11.52 12.19
CA TRP A 265 30.17 -11.44 13.16
C TRP A 265 30.08 -10.13 13.94
N LEU A 266 30.25 -10.20 15.25
CA LEU A 266 30.22 -9.05 16.15
C LEU A 266 31.61 -8.82 16.75
N SER A 267 31.99 -7.55 16.91
CA SER A 267 33.16 -7.14 17.67
C SER A 267 32.81 -5.99 18.61
N ASP A 268 32.98 -6.20 19.91
CA ASP A 268 32.77 -5.23 21.00
C ASP A 268 34.07 -4.55 21.46
N ASP A 269 35.18 -4.81 20.76
CA ASP A 269 36.52 -4.36 21.13
C ASP A 269 37.24 -3.64 19.98
N GLN A 270 36.46 -3.00 19.09
CA GLN A 270 36.94 -2.25 17.92
C GLN A 270 37.71 -3.12 16.92
N ALA A 271 37.09 -4.21 16.49
CA ALA A 271 37.59 -5.18 15.52
C ALA A 271 38.86 -5.95 15.95
N ARG A 272 39.25 -5.93 17.23
CA ARG A 272 40.39 -6.71 17.74
C ARG A 272 40.05 -8.19 17.84
N THR A 273 38.83 -8.52 18.25
CA THR A 273 38.27 -9.87 18.26
C THR A 273 36.87 -9.89 17.66
N TRP A 274 36.49 -11.04 17.11
CA TRP A 274 35.20 -11.24 16.45
C TRP A 274 34.54 -12.52 16.96
N GLN A 275 33.26 -12.42 17.29
CA GLN A 275 32.41 -13.53 17.68
C GLN A 275 31.37 -13.77 16.59
N ALA A 276 31.25 -15.03 16.13
CA ALA A 276 30.16 -15.41 15.25
C ALA A 276 28.82 -15.32 16.00
N LEU A 277 27.85 -14.64 15.40
CA LEU A 277 26.45 -14.65 15.84
C LEU A 277 25.70 -15.81 15.19
N ALA A 278 24.45 -16.06 15.59
CA ALA A 278 23.61 -16.99 14.83
C ALA A 278 23.35 -16.39 13.44
N SER A 279 23.52 -17.19 12.38
CA SER A 279 23.07 -16.75 11.05
C SER A 279 21.54 -16.73 11.03
N PRO A 280 20.91 -15.64 10.53
CA PRO A 280 19.47 -15.63 10.30
C PRO A 280 19.09 -16.81 9.38
N PRO A 281 18.03 -17.59 9.70
CA PRO A 281 17.62 -18.74 8.88
C PRO A 281 17.13 -18.44 7.44
N PHE A 282 17.30 -17.22 6.92
CA PHE A 282 16.34 -16.62 5.99
C PHE A 282 16.92 -16.02 4.70
N GLY A 283 18.09 -16.46 4.22
CA GLY A 283 18.63 -16.10 2.88
C GLY A 283 19.70 -15.02 2.88
N ASP A 284 19.97 -14.44 1.71
CA ASP A 284 21.00 -13.41 1.53
C ASP A 284 20.62 -12.14 2.29
N ILE A 285 21.56 -11.56 3.04
CA ILE A 285 21.37 -10.30 3.77
C ILE A 285 21.57 -9.14 2.80
N GLU A 286 20.56 -8.28 2.66
CA GLU A 286 20.59 -7.10 1.80
C GLU A 286 21.13 -5.89 2.56
N ASP A 287 20.64 -5.67 3.78
CA ASP A 287 21.10 -4.59 4.65
C ASP A 287 20.73 -4.87 6.11
N ILE A 288 21.41 -4.22 7.06
CA ILE A 288 21.15 -4.38 8.49
C ILE A 288 21.49 -3.09 9.24
N ALA A 289 20.68 -2.72 10.22
CA ALA A 289 20.93 -1.55 11.07
C ALA A 289 20.53 -1.85 12.51
N PHE A 290 21.23 -1.23 13.44
CA PHE A 290 20.95 -1.34 14.87
C PHE A 290 20.58 0.03 15.42
N LEU A 291 19.42 0.10 16.06
CA LEU A 291 18.96 1.27 16.79
C LEU A 291 19.79 1.46 18.05
N ASP A 292 20.12 0.35 18.70
CA ASP A 292 20.96 0.36 19.89
C ASP A 292 21.74 -0.95 20.07
N ASP A 293 22.30 -1.07 21.26
CA ASP A 293 23.05 -2.20 21.73
C ASP A 293 22.31 -3.52 21.83
N GLN A 294 21.01 -3.60 21.59
CA GLN A 294 20.22 -4.82 21.69
C GLN A 294 19.30 -4.99 20.48
N ARG A 295 18.77 -3.87 20.00
CA ARG A 295 17.73 -3.79 18.99
C ARG A 295 18.33 -3.50 17.61
N GLY A 296 17.98 -4.34 16.65
CA GLY A 296 18.37 -4.15 15.26
C GLY A 296 17.40 -4.81 14.29
N ILE A 297 17.46 -4.40 13.04
CA ILE A 297 16.68 -4.92 11.93
C ILE A 297 17.64 -5.41 10.85
N VAL A 298 17.38 -6.60 10.32
CA VAL A 298 18.01 -7.14 9.12
C VAL A 298 16.97 -7.28 8.01
N ILE A 299 17.32 -6.82 6.81
CA ILE A 299 16.58 -7.08 5.58
C ILE A 299 17.30 -8.21 4.85
N THR A 300 16.53 -9.22 4.43
CA THR A 300 17.05 -10.37 3.67
C THR A 300 16.26 -10.59 2.39
N GLU A 301 16.74 -11.49 1.53
CA GLU A 301 15.99 -11.97 0.36
C GLU A 301 14.61 -12.53 0.71
N ASN A 302 14.42 -13.15 1.88
CA ASN A 302 13.15 -13.78 2.22
C ASN A 302 12.30 -13.01 3.24
N GLY A 303 12.70 -11.77 3.59
CA GLY A 303 11.92 -10.90 4.48
C GLY A 303 12.80 -10.08 5.44
N SER A 304 12.14 -9.32 6.30
CA SER A 304 12.80 -8.49 7.32
C SER A 304 12.60 -9.08 8.71
N TYR A 305 13.63 -9.00 9.53
CA TYR A 305 13.65 -9.57 10.88
C TYR A 305 14.22 -8.55 11.85
N GLU A 306 13.76 -8.61 13.10
CA GLU A 306 14.29 -7.84 14.21
C GLU A 306 14.95 -8.73 15.24
N THR A 307 15.93 -8.15 15.93
CA THR A 307 16.53 -8.69 17.14
C THR A 307 16.22 -7.75 18.30
N SER A 308 16.10 -8.30 19.50
CA SER A 308 16.11 -7.56 20.76
C SER A 308 17.22 -8.02 21.72
N ASP A 309 18.14 -8.87 21.23
CA ASP A 309 19.19 -9.52 22.02
C ASP A 309 20.56 -9.57 21.31
N ARG A 310 20.95 -8.47 20.65
CA ARG A 310 22.26 -8.31 19.94
C ARG A 310 22.44 -9.23 18.73
N GLY A 311 21.35 -9.63 18.09
CA GLY A 311 21.38 -10.55 16.94
C GLY A 311 21.65 -11.99 17.35
N THR A 312 21.42 -12.34 18.63
CA THR A 312 21.49 -13.73 19.10
C THR A 312 20.27 -14.51 18.60
N THR A 313 19.10 -13.88 18.59
CA THR A 313 17.86 -14.38 18.01
C THR A 313 17.22 -13.34 17.10
N TRP A 314 16.48 -13.82 16.11
CA TRP A 314 15.82 -12.99 15.11
C TRP A 314 14.37 -13.43 15.00
N GLN A 315 13.45 -12.46 15.06
CA GLN A 315 12.02 -12.68 14.87
C GLN A 315 11.52 -11.87 13.65
N PRO A 316 10.53 -12.36 12.89
CA PRO A 316 10.01 -11.62 11.74
C PRO A 316 9.45 -10.25 12.15
N LEU A 317 9.82 -9.20 11.40
CA LEU A 317 9.36 -7.82 11.60
C LEU A 317 7.95 -7.58 10.99
N GLY A 318 7.38 -8.58 10.31
CA GLY A 318 6.07 -8.47 9.65
C GLY A 318 6.09 -7.85 8.25
N PHE A 319 7.29 -7.49 7.75
CA PHE A 319 7.52 -7.10 6.35
C PHE A 319 8.18 -8.25 5.60
N ASP A 320 7.58 -8.68 4.51
CA ASP A 320 8.22 -9.67 3.64
C ASP A 320 8.46 -9.11 2.25
N LYS A 321 9.59 -9.53 1.67
CA LYS A 321 10.09 -9.08 0.37
C LYS A 321 9.14 -9.44 -0.78
N SER A 322 8.16 -10.32 -0.55
CA SER A 322 7.10 -10.57 -1.51
C SER A 322 6.14 -9.38 -1.55
N SER A 323 6.06 -8.71 -2.70
CA SER A 323 4.95 -7.83 -3.04
C SER A 323 3.65 -8.59 -2.77
N TYR A 324 2.97 -8.20 -1.69
CA TYR A 324 1.72 -8.82 -1.30
C TYR A 324 0.63 -8.24 -2.16
N ALA A 325 0.46 -8.78 -3.36
CA ALA A 325 -0.80 -8.64 -4.03
C ALA A 325 -1.88 -9.27 -3.13
N ALA A 326 -2.78 -8.44 -2.61
CA ALA A 326 -3.97 -8.92 -1.91
C ALA A 326 -5.01 -9.33 -2.97
N PHE A 327 -5.18 -10.63 -3.18
CA PHE A 327 -6.05 -11.17 -4.25
C PHE A 327 -7.48 -11.40 -3.81
N ALA A 328 -7.70 -11.58 -2.52
CA ALA A 328 -9.00 -11.78 -1.92
C ALA A 328 -8.97 -11.26 -0.50
N PHE A 329 -10.07 -10.63 -0.07
CA PHE A 329 -10.30 -10.19 1.31
C PHE A 329 -11.62 -10.79 1.77
N ARG A 330 -11.65 -11.32 2.99
CA ARG A 330 -12.89 -11.76 3.64
C ARG A 330 -12.91 -11.32 5.08
N ASP A 331 -14.00 -10.65 5.45
CA ASP A 331 -14.36 -10.45 6.85
C ASP A 331 -15.03 -11.72 7.37
N PHE A 332 -14.50 -12.23 8.48
CA PHE A 332 -14.94 -13.44 9.13
C PHE A 332 -15.33 -13.15 10.59
N GLY A 333 -16.07 -12.06 10.77
CA GLY A 333 -16.59 -11.61 12.05
C GLY A 333 -15.53 -10.93 12.90
N ASP A 334 -14.60 -11.72 13.45
CA ASP A 334 -13.52 -11.21 14.32
C ASP A 334 -12.16 -11.20 13.60
N PHE A 335 -12.07 -11.75 12.39
CA PHE A 335 -10.81 -11.87 11.65
C PHE A 335 -10.94 -11.39 10.21
N TRP A 336 -9.87 -10.81 9.69
CA TRP A 336 -9.71 -10.55 8.25
C TRP A 336 -8.76 -11.56 7.66
N VAL A 337 -9.07 -12.08 6.48
CA VAL A 337 -8.18 -13.00 5.77
C VAL A 337 -7.86 -12.47 4.39
N VAL A 338 -6.57 -12.49 4.06
CA VAL A 338 -6.02 -11.97 2.80
C VAL A 338 -5.18 -13.03 2.12
N ASN A 339 -5.39 -13.20 0.81
CA ASN A 339 -4.51 -14.01 -0.03
C ASN A 339 -3.34 -13.17 -0.50
N THR A 340 -2.12 -13.65 -0.25
CA THR A 340 -0.90 -12.93 -0.63
C THR A 340 -0.05 -13.73 -1.61
N ASN A 341 0.61 -13.05 -2.54
CA ASN A 341 1.61 -13.69 -3.39
C ASN A 341 2.76 -14.25 -2.53
N HIS A 342 3.20 -15.47 -2.82
CA HIS A 342 4.39 -16.17 -2.27
C HIS A 342 4.34 -16.66 -0.81
N ARG A 343 3.41 -16.21 0.03
CA ARG A 343 3.31 -16.70 1.42
C ARG A 343 2.08 -17.52 1.75
N GLY A 344 1.12 -17.67 0.84
CA GLY A 344 -0.15 -18.28 1.20
C GLY A 344 -1.12 -17.24 1.77
N PRO A 345 -2.23 -17.68 2.38
CA PRO A 345 -3.19 -16.79 3.02
C PRO A 345 -2.64 -16.35 4.38
N ILE A 346 -2.99 -15.14 4.79
CA ILE A 346 -2.69 -14.58 6.11
C ILE A 346 -3.99 -14.13 6.75
N TYR A 347 -4.00 -14.03 8.08
CA TYR A 347 -5.15 -13.54 8.83
C TYR A 347 -4.77 -12.48 9.85
N SER A 348 -5.71 -11.61 10.18
CA SER A 348 -5.60 -10.58 11.22
C SER A 348 -6.77 -10.71 12.19
N GLU A 349 -6.49 -10.69 13.50
CA GLU A 349 -7.49 -10.74 14.58
C GLU A 349 -7.89 -9.35 15.10
N ASP A 350 -7.20 -8.32 14.62
CA ASP A 350 -7.21 -6.97 15.17
C ASP A 350 -7.46 -5.92 14.08
N GLN A 351 -8.23 -6.30 13.05
CA GLN A 351 -8.69 -5.41 11.98
C GLN A 351 -7.52 -4.76 11.21
N GLY A 352 -6.55 -5.60 10.85
CA GLY A 352 -5.44 -5.26 9.98
C GLY A 352 -4.24 -4.62 10.68
N ILE A 353 -4.23 -4.54 12.03
CA ILE A 353 -3.08 -4.01 12.77
C ILE A 353 -1.93 -5.02 12.73
N THR A 354 -2.21 -6.30 12.95
CA THR A 354 -1.24 -7.40 12.85
C THR A 354 -1.75 -8.51 11.95
N TRP A 355 -0.81 -9.18 11.27
CA TRP A 355 -1.09 -10.26 10.32
C TRP A 355 -0.26 -11.49 10.66
N SER A 356 -0.90 -12.66 10.65
CA SER A 356 -0.30 -13.95 10.94
C SER A 356 -0.44 -14.91 9.77
N LEU A 357 0.60 -15.71 9.52
CA LEU A 357 0.57 -16.72 8.47
C LEU A 357 -0.32 -17.89 8.87
N ILE A 358 -1.19 -18.30 7.96
CA ILE A 358 -1.98 -19.52 8.09
C ILE A 358 -1.08 -20.73 7.83
N GLY A 359 -1.02 -21.66 8.80
CA GLY A 359 -0.36 -22.94 8.62
C GLY A 359 1.17 -22.94 8.82
N GLN A 360 1.74 -22.11 9.70
CA GLN A 360 3.20 -22.08 9.96
C GLN A 360 3.85 -23.45 10.28
N ASN A 361 3.07 -24.45 10.71
CA ASN A 361 3.54 -25.81 10.98
C ASN A 361 3.14 -26.85 9.91
N SER A 362 2.56 -26.43 8.79
CA SER A 362 2.21 -27.31 7.66
C SER A 362 3.22 -27.13 6.52
N THR A 363 3.42 -28.18 5.72
CA THR A 363 4.35 -28.22 4.56
C THR A 363 3.93 -27.34 3.38
N VAL A 364 3.08 -26.33 3.60
CA VAL A 364 2.38 -25.54 2.57
C VAL A 364 2.99 -24.16 2.40
N VAL A 365 4.11 -23.87 3.08
CA VAL A 365 4.83 -22.60 2.94
C VAL A 365 5.50 -22.55 1.56
N GLY A 366 5.05 -21.64 0.70
CA GLY A 366 5.84 -21.16 -0.43
C GLY A 366 5.39 -21.51 -1.85
N THR A 367 4.11 -21.77 -2.14
CA THR A 367 3.67 -21.88 -3.54
C THR A 367 3.10 -20.58 -4.08
N SER A 368 3.42 -20.30 -5.35
CA SER A 368 2.94 -19.14 -6.11
C SER A 368 1.43 -19.28 -6.31
N ILE A 369 0.65 -18.43 -5.65
CA ILE A 369 -0.80 -18.46 -5.72
C ILE A 369 -1.27 -17.78 -7.02
N SER A 370 -2.21 -18.39 -7.73
CA SER A 370 -2.83 -17.79 -8.91
C SER A 370 -3.98 -16.83 -8.54
N GLU A 371 -4.31 -15.88 -9.42
CA GLU A 371 -5.43 -14.93 -9.32
C GLU A 371 -6.81 -15.60 -9.06
N GLY A 372 -6.91 -16.93 -9.13
CA GLY A 372 -8.13 -17.70 -8.93
C GLY A 372 -8.42 -18.18 -7.50
N SER A 373 -7.59 -17.85 -6.51
CA SER A 373 -7.71 -18.41 -5.15
C SER A 373 -8.80 -17.70 -4.34
N LYS A 374 -9.76 -18.46 -3.80
CA LYS A 374 -10.97 -17.93 -3.17
C LYS A 374 -11.10 -18.36 -1.71
N PHE A 375 -11.63 -17.45 -0.88
CA PHE A 375 -12.04 -17.74 0.50
C PHE A 375 -13.55 -17.94 0.55
N ILE A 376 -14.01 -19.02 1.20
CA ILE A 376 -15.42 -19.22 1.57
C ILE A 376 -15.56 -19.35 3.07
N SER A 377 -16.54 -18.70 3.68
CA SER A 377 -16.85 -18.82 5.10
C SER A 377 -18.20 -19.47 5.25
N LEU A 378 -18.31 -20.47 6.10
CA LEU A 378 -19.56 -21.13 6.44
C LEU A 378 -19.72 -21.12 7.96
N GLY A 379 -20.57 -20.23 8.48
CA GLY A 379 -20.75 -20.08 9.92
C GLY A 379 -19.44 -19.74 10.63
N ASP A 380 -18.96 -20.65 11.48
CA ASP A 380 -17.70 -20.54 12.23
C ASP A 380 -16.51 -21.21 11.51
N GLN A 381 -16.66 -21.56 10.23
CA GLN A 381 -15.61 -22.18 9.42
C GLN A 381 -15.14 -21.30 8.25
N LEU A 382 -13.87 -21.37 7.91
CA LEU A 382 -13.27 -20.73 6.74
C LEU A 382 -12.60 -21.78 5.86
N PHE A 383 -12.90 -21.78 4.57
CA PHE A 383 -12.42 -22.70 3.54
C PHE A 383 -11.52 -21.96 2.57
N TYR A 384 -10.45 -22.63 2.17
CA TYR A 384 -9.41 -22.08 1.32
C TYR A 384 -8.78 -23.15 0.44
N ASP A 385 -8.47 -22.81 -0.82
CA ASP A 385 -7.89 -23.73 -1.80
C ASP A 385 -6.51 -23.25 -2.29
N VAL A 386 -5.53 -24.16 -2.32
CA VAL A 386 -4.16 -23.93 -2.85
C VAL A 386 -3.75 -25.10 -3.72
N ASP A 387 -3.49 -24.84 -5.00
CA ASP A 387 -2.84 -25.79 -5.93
C ASP A 387 -3.39 -27.22 -5.85
N GLY A 388 -4.71 -27.38 -5.69
CA GLY A 388 -5.38 -28.68 -5.61
C GLY A 388 -5.49 -29.29 -4.21
N SER A 389 -5.10 -28.56 -3.16
CA SER A 389 -5.31 -28.92 -1.77
C SER A 389 -6.26 -27.93 -1.11
N SER A 390 -7.39 -28.44 -0.63
CA SER A 390 -8.38 -27.63 0.09
C SER A 390 -8.24 -27.79 1.61
N TYR A 391 -8.35 -26.66 2.30
CA TYR A 391 -8.20 -26.54 3.75
C TYR A 391 -9.46 -25.95 4.38
N ARG A 392 -9.72 -26.35 5.62
CA ARG A 392 -10.78 -25.83 6.49
C ARG A 392 -10.19 -25.36 7.81
N LEU A 393 -10.51 -24.13 8.20
CA LEU A 393 -10.27 -23.54 9.51
C LEU A 393 -11.57 -23.52 10.31
N ARG A 394 -11.48 -23.74 11.63
CA ARG A 394 -12.58 -23.47 12.57
C ARG A 394 -12.24 -22.33 13.52
N LYS A 395 -13.19 -21.42 13.74
CA LYS A 395 -13.06 -20.28 14.66
C LYS A 395 -12.79 -20.71 16.11
N VAL A 396 -13.30 -21.86 16.53
CA VAL A 396 -13.23 -22.32 17.93
C VAL A 396 -11.81 -22.72 18.35
N ASP A 397 -10.98 -23.16 17.40
CA ASP A 397 -9.62 -23.63 17.69
C ASP A 397 -8.53 -22.91 16.88
N SER A 398 -8.90 -22.07 15.90
CA SER A 398 -7.99 -21.40 14.97
C SER A 398 -6.97 -22.35 14.34
N THR A 399 -7.30 -23.64 14.24
CA THR A 399 -6.46 -24.67 13.63
C THR A 399 -6.93 -25.00 12.23
N TRP A 400 -5.96 -25.11 11.31
CA TRP A 400 -6.21 -25.48 9.92
C TRP A 400 -6.14 -26.99 9.76
N GLU A 401 -7.21 -27.57 9.23
CA GLU A 401 -7.33 -28.98 8.88
C GLU A 401 -7.36 -29.11 7.34
N GLN A 402 -6.51 -29.98 6.79
CA GLN A 402 -6.61 -30.34 5.38
C GLN A 402 -7.84 -31.22 5.15
N LEU A 403 -8.68 -30.86 4.18
CA LEU A 403 -9.83 -31.67 3.82
C LEU A 403 -9.39 -32.84 2.94
N VAL A 404 -9.92 -34.03 3.24
CA VAL A 404 -9.78 -35.19 2.34
C VAL A 404 -10.86 -35.07 1.27
N LEU A 405 -10.45 -34.69 0.07
CA LEU A 405 -11.33 -34.66 -1.09
C LEU A 405 -11.59 -36.10 -1.61
N PRO A 406 -12.79 -36.39 -2.11
CA PRO A 406 -13.07 -37.66 -2.78
C PRO A 406 -12.04 -38.03 -3.86
N THR A 407 -11.85 -39.33 -4.09
CA THR A 407 -10.98 -39.82 -5.17
C THR A 407 -11.56 -39.46 -6.54
N GLY A 408 -10.75 -38.82 -7.40
CA GLY A 408 -11.13 -38.43 -8.76
C GLY A 408 -11.41 -36.94 -8.91
N ILE A 409 -11.44 -36.19 -7.82
CA ILE A 409 -11.59 -34.75 -7.92
C ILE A 409 -10.24 -34.12 -8.34
N GLY A 410 -10.18 -33.61 -9.58
CA GLY A 410 -9.04 -32.85 -10.10
C GLY A 410 -8.91 -31.47 -9.45
N THR A 411 -7.75 -30.83 -9.58
CA THR A 411 -7.45 -29.51 -8.97
C THR A 411 -8.47 -28.42 -9.39
N GLY A 412 -8.57 -27.30 -8.67
CA GLY A 412 -9.35 -26.12 -9.11
C GLY A 412 -10.75 -26.00 -8.53
N PHE A 413 -10.87 -25.94 -7.20
CA PHE A 413 -12.17 -25.85 -6.53
C PHE A 413 -12.70 -24.45 -6.39
N THR A 414 -14.01 -24.40 -6.27
CA THR A 414 -14.67 -23.26 -5.69
C THR A 414 -15.72 -23.77 -4.73
N PHE A 415 -15.65 -23.35 -3.48
CA PHE A 415 -16.66 -23.70 -2.48
C PHE A 415 -17.79 -22.66 -2.54
N THR A 416 -18.97 -23.01 -2.07
CA THR A 416 -20.07 -22.07 -1.88
C THR A 416 -20.93 -22.54 -0.72
N ASP A 417 -21.23 -21.67 0.23
CA ASP A 417 -22.06 -21.90 1.40
C ASP A 417 -23.53 -21.46 1.25
N PHE A 418 -24.48 -22.39 1.21
CA PHE A 418 -25.89 -22.05 1.42
C PHE A 418 -26.44 -22.90 2.56
N GLN A 419 -27.04 -22.26 3.57
CA GLN A 419 -27.72 -22.94 4.68
C GLN A 419 -26.88 -24.03 5.40
N GLY A 420 -25.54 -23.99 5.38
CA GLY A 420 -24.71 -25.07 5.98
C GLY A 420 -24.06 -26.04 4.99
N ASN A 421 -24.29 -25.91 3.68
CA ASN A 421 -23.84 -26.87 2.67
C ASN A 421 -22.70 -26.31 1.80
N LEU A 422 -21.87 -27.17 1.20
CA LEU A 422 -20.80 -26.82 0.26
C LEU A 422 -21.09 -27.37 -1.14
N ILE A 423 -20.80 -26.61 -2.19
CA ILE A 423 -20.68 -27.12 -3.57
C ILE A 423 -19.25 -26.92 -4.05
N ALA A 424 -18.69 -27.91 -4.73
CA ALA A 424 -17.40 -27.87 -5.39
C ALA A 424 -17.54 -28.31 -6.85
N ALA A 425 -16.68 -27.82 -7.74
CA ALA A 425 -16.61 -28.26 -9.13
C ALA A 425 -15.17 -28.58 -9.50
N ASP A 426 -14.96 -29.58 -10.36
CA ASP A 426 -13.64 -30.00 -10.84
C ASP A 426 -13.42 -29.77 -12.34
N TYR A 427 -12.17 -29.92 -12.79
CA TYR A 427 -11.81 -29.81 -14.21
C TYR A 427 -12.38 -30.93 -15.09
N GLU A 428 -12.94 -32.00 -14.51
CA GLU A 428 -13.61 -33.09 -15.23
C GLU A 428 -15.13 -32.84 -15.38
N ASN A 429 -15.58 -31.61 -15.11
CA ASN A 429 -16.96 -31.18 -15.28
C ASN A 429 -17.93 -31.91 -14.33
N VAL A 430 -17.49 -32.25 -13.13
CA VAL A 430 -18.35 -32.83 -12.10
C VAL A 430 -18.66 -31.79 -11.03
N ILE A 431 -19.93 -31.70 -10.64
CA ILE A 431 -20.39 -30.88 -9.51
C ILE A 431 -20.53 -31.80 -8.30
N TRP A 432 -19.88 -31.43 -7.21
CA TRP A 432 -19.89 -32.12 -5.92
C TRP A 432 -20.65 -31.28 -4.90
N PHE A 433 -21.41 -31.93 -4.03
CA PHE A 433 -22.21 -31.31 -2.98
C PHE A 433 -21.93 -31.97 -1.64
N SER A 434 -21.85 -31.18 -0.57
CA SER A 434 -21.69 -31.63 0.80
C SER A 434 -22.69 -30.92 1.69
N SER A 435 -23.42 -31.66 2.53
CA SER A 435 -24.35 -31.08 3.51
C SER A 435 -23.83 -31.07 4.95
N ASP A 436 -22.56 -31.44 5.13
CA ASP A 436 -21.95 -31.66 6.44
C ASP A 436 -20.58 -30.95 6.59
N GLY A 437 -20.44 -29.80 5.92
CA GLY A 437 -19.24 -28.96 6.00
C GLY A 437 -17.99 -29.60 5.39
N GLY A 438 -18.16 -30.37 4.32
CA GLY A 438 -17.08 -30.98 3.54
C GLY A 438 -16.60 -32.32 4.07
N THR A 439 -17.33 -32.95 4.99
CA THR A 439 -16.96 -34.25 5.58
C THR A 439 -17.35 -35.39 4.64
N THR A 440 -18.50 -35.29 3.98
CA THR A 440 -18.95 -36.21 2.93
C THR A 440 -19.43 -35.42 1.71
N TRP A 441 -19.30 -36.05 0.53
CA TRP A 441 -19.60 -35.43 -0.76
C TRP A 441 -20.43 -36.38 -1.63
N GLU A 442 -21.39 -35.83 -2.35
CA GLU A 442 -22.19 -36.51 -3.38
C GLU A 442 -22.07 -35.78 -4.71
N GLN A 443 -22.14 -36.52 -5.83
CA GLN A 443 -22.15 -35.92 -7.16
C GLN A 443 -23.55 -35.42 -7.51
N ARG A 444 -23.62 -34.24 -8.12
CA ARG A 444 -24.85 -33.66 -8.70
C ARG A 444 -24.75 -33.57 -10.21
N SER A 445 -25.92 -33.42 -10.85
CA SER A 445 -26.01 -33.27 -12.30
C SER A 445 -25.34 -31.98 -12.75
N ASN A 446 -24.37 -32.11 -13.64
CA ASN A 446 -23.84 -30.99 -14.41
C ASN A 446 -24.70 -30.80 -15.68
N PRO A 447 -25.26 -29.61 -15.92
CA PRO A 447 -26.02 -29.34 -17.15
C PRO A 447 -25.15 -29.37 -18.42
N ASP A 448 -23.81 -29.28 -18.30
CA ASP A 448 -22.83 -29.44 -19.38
C ASP A 448 -22.19 -30.85 -19.45
N ALA A 449 -22.80 -31.86 -18.81
CA ALA A 449 -22.30 -33.24 -18.78
C ALA A 449 -22.13 -33.82 -20.20
N GLY A 450 -20.90 -33.86 -20.71
CA GLY A 450 -20.55 -34.34 -22.06
C GLY A 450 -19.71 -33.36 -22.89
N SER A 451 -19.48 -32.13 -22.40
CA SER A 451 -18.51 -31.20 -22.97
C SER A 451 -17.08 -31.64 -22.61
N ASP A 452 -16.17 -31.71 -23.59
CA ASP A 452 -14.73 -32.00 -23.40
C ASP A 452 -13.95 -30.80 -22.79
N LEU A 453 -14.64 -29.76 -22.34
CA LEU A 453 -14.03 -28.45 -22.00
C LEU A 453 -14.18 -28.13 -20.52
N PRO A 454 -13.15 -27.55 -19.87
CA PRO A 454 -13.19 -27.29 -18.44
C PRO A 454 -14.29 -26.28 -18.04
N VAL A 455 -14.99 -26.56 -16.94
CA VAL A 455 -15.87 -25.60 -16.25
C VAL A 455 -15.02 -24.69 -15.36
N PHE A 456 -15.10 -23.36 -15.58
CA PHE A 456 -14.49 -22.38 -14.69
C PHE A 456 -15.54 -21.83 -13.74
N PHE A 457 -15.67 -22.45 -12.58
CA PHE A 457 -16.73 -22.11 -11.65
C PHE A 457 -16.44 -20.79 -10.92
N VAL A 458 -17.38 -19.84 -11.01
CA VAL A 458 -17.40 -18.64 -10.18
C VAL A 458 -18.68 -18.67 -9.36
N PRO A 459 -18.62 -19.18 -8.12
CA PRO A 459 -19.78 -19.41 -7.31
C PRO A 459 -20.15 -18.09 -6.68
N ILE A 460 -21.41 -17.71 -6.81
CA ILE A 460 -21.95 -16.57 -6.09
C ILE A 460 -23.32 -16.95 -5.59
N MET A 461 -23.52 -16.68 -4.31
CA MET A 461 -24.83 -16.72 -3.69
C MET A 461 -25.08 -15.38 -3.06
N ASN A 462 -26.36 -15.03 -3.08
CA ASN A 462 -26.91 -14.11 -2.12
C ASN A 462 -27.21 -14.91 -0.85
N SER A 463 -26.77 -14.37 0.30
CA SER A 463 -26.96 -14.95 1.64
C SER A 463 -28.42 -15.27 2.04
N SER A 464 -29.40 -14.91 1.21
CA SER A 464 -30.83 -15.14 1.44
C SER A 464 -31.53 -16.11 0.48
N SER A 465 -30.90 -16.64 -0.58
CA SER A 465 -31.56 -17.50 -1.58
C SER A 465 -30.83 -18.84 -1.81
N GLU A 466 -31.55 -19.86 -2.30
CA GLU A 466 -31.00 -21.15 -2.76
C GLU A 466 -30.35 -21.03 -4.15
N GLU A 467 -29.98 -19.81 -4.56
CA GLU A 467 -29.56 -19.53 -5.92
C GLU A 467 -28.05 -19.58 -6.09
N ILE A 468 -27.59 -20.24 -7.16
CA ILE A 468 -26.18 -20.38 -7.49
C ILE A 468 -26.00 -20.09 -8.97
N ALA A 469 -24.96 -19.33 -9.30
CA ALA A 469 -24.51 -19.19 -10.68
C ALA A 469 -23.18 -19.91 -10.92
N TYR A 470 -22.99 -20.45 -12.13
CA TYR A 470 -21.67 -20.85 -12.64
C TYR A 470 -21.51 -20.41 -14.10
N ARG A 471 -20.25 -20.37 -14.58
CA ARG A 471 -19.93 -20.13 -15.98
C ARG A 471 -19.09 -21.24 -16.59
N ASN A 472 -19.24 -21.47 -17.89
CA ASN A 472 -18.34 -22.34 -18.65
C ASN A 472 -17.21 -21.53 -19.33
N THR A 473 -16.31 -22.22 -20.03
CA THR A 473 -15.18 -21.59 -20.76
C THR A 473 -15.61 -20.63 -21.88
N PHE A 474 -16.82 -20.77 -22.42
CA PHE A 474 -17.31 -19.91 -23.50
C PHE A 474 -18.03 -18.64 -23.02
N GLY A 475 -18.27 -18.52 -21.72
CA GLY A 475 -18.96 -17.38 -21.12
C GLY A 475 -20.46 -17.60 -20.95
N ASP A 476 -20.97 -18.81 -21.21
CA ASP A 476 -22.36 -19.15 -20.88
C ASP A 476 -22.52 -19.17 -19.37
N VAL A 477 -23.64 -18.62 -18.91
CA VAL A 477 -23.96 -18.51 -17.49
C VAL A 477 -25.11 -19.45 -17.20
N PHE A 478 -25.01 -20.22 -16.13
CA PHE A 478 -26.05 -21.11 -15.67
C PHE A 478 -26.45 -20.70 -14.27
N ILE A 479 -27.75 -20.60 -14.03
CA ILE A 479 -28.33 -20.25 -12.73
C ILE A 479 -29.16 -21.41 -12.24
N SER A 480 -28.89 -21.86 -11.03
CA SER A 480 -29.72 -22.76 -10.26
C SER A 480 -30.49 -21.95 -9.22
N GLU A 481 -31.77 -22.24 -9.03
CA GLU A 481 -32.62 -21.64 -8.00
C GLU A 481 -32.97 -22.64 -6.87
N ASP A 482 -32.44 -23.87 -6.96
CA ASP A 482 -32.74 -25.01 -6.08
C ASP A 482 -31.45 -25.65 -5.51
N ALA A 483 -30.46 -24.79 -5.29
CA ALA A 483 -29.19 -25.09 -4.68
C ALA A 483 -28.31 -26.08 -5.47
N GLY A 484 -28.40 -26.05 -6.80
CA GLY A 484 -27.58 -26.82 -7.73
C GLY A 484 -28.18 -28.17 -8.10
N GLN A 485 -29.46 -28.40 -7.82
CA GLN A 485 -30.17 -29.62 -8.22
C GLN A 485 -30.57 -29.56 -9.69
N THR A 486 -31.08 -28.41 -10.14
CA THR A 486 -31.38 -28.08 -11.52
C THR A 486 -30.73 -26.77 -11.91
N TRP A 487 -30.44 -26.64 -13.20
CA TRP A 487 -29.73 -25.50 -13.75
C TRP A 487 -30.47 -24.99 -14.98
N THR A 488 -30.55 -23.67 -15.08
CA THR A 488 -31.12 -22.98 -16.24
C THR A 488 -30.03 -22.15 -16.90
N GLU A 489 -29.83 -22.37 -18.20
CA GLU A 489 -28.91 -21.57 -19.01
C GLU A 489 -29.45 -20.14 -19.20
N ARG A 490 -28.57 -19.16 -19.02
CA ARG A 490 -28.80 -17.71 -19.10
C ARG A 490 -27.69 -17.08 -19.94
N PRO A 491 -27.70 -17.27 -21.27
CA PRO A 491 -26.60 -16.83 -22.12
C PRO A 491 -26.44 -15.30 -22.08
N VAL A 492 -25.21 -14.83 -21.88
CA VAL A 492 -24.87 -13.41 -22.04
C VAL A 492 -24.69 -13.17 -23.53
N VAL A 493 -25.73 -12.68 -24.21
CA VAL A 493 -25.74 -12.53 -25.68
C VAL A 493 -25.16 -11.18 -26.10
N ASP A 494 -24.09 -11.17 -26.90
CA ASP A 494 -23.90 -10.12 -27.93
C ASP A 494 -22.98 -10.53 -29.11
N GLU A 495 -23.12 -9.82 -30.24
CA GLU A 495 -22.76 -10.06 -31.66
C GLU A 495 -21.40 -10.68 -32.06
N PHE A 496 -20.50 -10.99 -31.13
CA PHE A 496 -19.21 -11.60 -31.44
C PHE A 496 -19.08 -12.93 -30.70
N ASN A 497 -19.15 -14.05 -31.45
CA ASN A 497 -18.83 -15.44 -31.04
C ASN A 497 -17.39 -15.62 -30.52
N THR A 498 -16.94 -14.73 -29.66
CA THR A 498 -15.65 -14.74 -28.98
C THR A 498 -15.92 -14.94 -27.50
N PRO A 499 -15.24 -15.88 -26.83
CA PRO A 499 -15.41 -16.10 -25.40
C PRO A 499 -14.93 -14.85 -24.67
N GLN A 500 -15.87 -13.95 -24.33
CA GLN A 500 -15.59 -12.80 -23.48
C GLN A 500 -15.58 -13.32 -22.05
N ILE A 501 -14.39 -13.38 -21.45
CA ILE A 501 -14.20 -13.86 -20.08
C ILE A 501 -15.05 -12.99 -19.17
N VAL A 502 -16.04 -13.60 -18.51
CA VAL A 502 -16.63 -12.99 -17.33
C VAL A 502 -15.58 -13.07 -16.21
N SER A 503 -15.36 -12.04 -15.40
CA SER A 503 -14.37 -12.15 -14.29
C SER A 503 -15.04 -12.19 -12.91
N GLY A 504 -16.16 -11.50 -12.73
CA GLY A 504 -17.00 -11.50 -11.55
C GLY A 504 -18.49 -11.63 -11.87
N PHE A 505 -19.24 -12.10 -10.88
CA PHE A 505 -20.70 -12.04 -10.82
C PHE A 505 -21.07 -11.32 -9.51
N TYR A 506 -22.29 -10.83 -9.31
CA TYR A 506 -22.86 -10.47 -8.00
C TYR A 506 -24.37 -10.66 -8.05
N HIS A 507 -25.02 -11.08 -6.96
CA HIS A 507 -26.48 -11.02 -6.83
C HIS A 507 -26.85 -10.09 -5.69
N ASN A 508 -27.70 -9.12 -5.96
CA ASN A 508 -28.11 -8.11 -5.00
C ASN A 508 -29.50 -7.58 -5.32
N GLU A 509 -30.37 -7.51 -4.30
CA GLU A 509 -31.74 -6.96 -4.36
C GLU A 509 -32.59 -7.45 -5.56
N GLY A 510 -32.44 -8.73 -5.91
CA GLY A 510 -33.21 -9.36 -6.98
C GLY A 510 -32.67 -9.11 -8.39
N GLN A 511 -31.38 -8.77 -8.49
CA GLN A 511 -30.67 -8.57 -9.75
C GLN A 511 -29.31 -9.27 -9.71
N TRP A 512 -29.01 -9.97 -10.80
CA TRP A 512 -27.71 -10.50 -11.11
C TRP A 512 -26.89 -9.46 -11.87
N TYR A 513 -25.62 -9.35 -11.52
CA TYR A 513 -24.63 -8.53 -12.19
C TYR A 513 -23.51 -9.44 -12.67
N ALA A 514 -22.99 -9.19 -13.87
CA ALA A 514 -21.87 -9.93 -14.43
C ALA A 514 -21.03 -8.98 -15.28
N ASN A 515 -19.71 -9.06 -15.20
CA ASN A 515 -18.87 -8.26 -16.09
C ASN A 515 -18.22 -9.13 -17.15
N THR A 516 -18.10 -8.66 -18.39
CA THR A 516 -17.14 -9.20 -19.35
C THR A 516 -15.80 -8.46 -19.19
N ARG A 517 -14.85 -8.76 -20.07
CA ARG A 517 -13.60 -8.01 -20.20
C ARG A 517 -13.83 -6.49 -20.35
N THR A 518 -14.93 -6.09 -21.00
CA THR A 518 -15.18 -4.72 -21.44
C THR A 518 -16.47 -4.10 -20.89
N ASP A 519 -17.39 -4.89 -20.35
CA ASP A 519 -18.75 -4.43 -20.09
C ASP A 519 -19.30 -4.97 -18.77
N LEU A 520 -20.33 -4.32 -18.24
CA LEU A 520 -21.11 -4.78 -17.10
C LEU A 520 -22.54 -5.06 -17.57
N TRP A 521 -23.09 -6.19 -17.13
CA TRP A 521 -24.38 -6.73 -17.51
C TRP A 521 -25.24 -6.91 -16.27
N VAL A 522 -26.54 -6.71 -16.41
CA VAL A 522 -27.53 -6.93 -15.35
C VAL A 522 -28.64 -7.85 -15.85
N LEU A 523 -29.10 -8.76 -15.00
CA LEU A 523 -30.21 -9.68 -15.25
C LEU A 523 -31.15 -9.60 -14.05
N ALA A 524 -32.40 -9.17 -14.28
CA ALA A 524 -33.41 -9.18 -13.23
C ALA A 524 -33.84 -10.62 -12.93
N ASP A 525 -34.15 -10.92 -11.66
CA ASP A 525 -34.62 -12.25 -11.27
C ASP A 525 -35.84 -12.68 -12.08
N GLY A 526 -35.82 -13.94 -12.54
CA GLY A 526 -36.88 -14.50 -13.37
C GLY A 526 -36.99 -13.92 -14.78
N SER A 527 -36.08 -13.04 -15.21
CA SER A 527 -36.01 -12.60 -16.61
C SER A 527 -35.20 -13.58 -17.47
N ASP A 528 -35.46 -13.57 -18.78
CA ASP A 528 -34.85 -14.50 -19.74
C ASP A 528 -33.56 -13.97 -20.38
N GLY A 529 -33.12 -12.75 -20.06
CA GLY A 529 -32.03 -12.11 -20.79
C GLY A 529 -31.29 -11.02 -20.05
N TRP A 530 -29.98 -10.99 -20.27
CA TRP A 530 -29.07 -9.97 -19.75
C TRP A 530 -29.23 -8.65 -20.51
N GLU A 531 -29.19 -7.56 -19.76
CA GLU A 531 -29.16 -6.19 -20.29
C GLU A 531 -27.77 -5.58 -20.05
N LYS A 532 -27.17 -5.04 -21.12
CA LYS A 532 -25.90 -4.31 -21.00
C LYS A 532 -26.12 -2.99 -20.24
N LEU A 533 -25.29 -2.71 -19.25
CA LEU A 533 -25.29 -1.43 -18.57
C LEU A 533 -24.63 -0.36 -19.48
N THR A 534 -25.44 0.35 -20.25
CA THR A 534 -25.09 1.34 -21.32
C THR A 534 -24.31 2.58 -20.87
N THR A 535 -23.88 2.60 -19.62
CA THR A 535 -22.85 3.51 -19.14
C THR A 535 -21.92 2.63 -18.34
N SER A 536 -20.96 1.98 -19.00
CA SER A 536 -19.84 1.29 -18.35
C SER A 536 -18.72 2.32 -18.06
N PRO A 537 -17.91 2.17 -17.00
CA PRO A 537 -16.78 3.08 -16.79
C PRO A 537 -15.80 3.02 -17.98
N LEU A 538 -15.77 1.89 -18.70
CA LEU A 538 -14.96 1.63 -19.88
C LEU A 538 -15.42 2.38 -21.15
N GLU A 539 -16.72 2.69 -21.27
CA GLU A 539 -17.22 3.50 -22.39
C GLU A 539 -16.82 4.98 -22.23
N SER A 540 -16.65 5.43 -20.98
CA SER A 540 -16.24 6.80 -20.65
C SER A 540 -14.74 7.08 -20.79
N SER A 541 -13.93 6.03 -20.97
CA SER A 541 -12.47 6.10 -20.89
C SER A 541 -11.74 6.04 -22.23
N GLY A 542 -12.44 5.70 -23.33
CA GLY A 542 -11.99 5.93 -24.71
C GLY A 542 -10.79 5.10 -25.19
N SER A 543 -10.38 4.02 -24.52
CA SER A 543 -9.28 3.13 -24.94
C SER A 543 -9.58 1.67 -24.60
N ALA A 544 -8.91 0.71 -25.27
CA ALA A 544 -9.07 -0.72 -24.98
C ALA A 544 -8.58 -1.04 -23.56
N GLN A 545 -9.52 -1.29 -22.65
CA GLN A 545 -9.29 -1.36 -21.20
C GLN A 545 -9.99 -2.58 -20.60
N LEU A 546 -9.51 -3.03 -19.43
CA LEU A 546 -9.98 -4.23 -18.75
C LEU A 546 -10.70 -3.89 -17.46
N MET A 547 -11.86 -4.51 -17.22
CA MET A 547 -12.44 -4.58 -15.89
C MET A 547 -11.74 -5.69 -15.08
N ARG A 548 -11.04 -5.32 -14.02
CA ARG A 548 -10.28 -6.27 -13.18
C ARG A 548 -11.12 -6.86 -12.06
N SER A 549 -11.84 -6.00 -11.36
CA SER A 549 -12.72 -6.37 -10.27
C SER A 549 -13.91 -5.42 -10.23
N PHE A 550 -15.05 -5.90 -9.79
CA PHE A 550 -16.16 -5.05 -9.39
C PHE A 550 -16.81 -5.64 -8.14
N ILE A 551 -17.56 -4.83 -7.41
CA ILE A 551 -18.44 -5.26 -6.32
C ILE A 551 -19.75 -4.49 -6.38
N VAL A 552 -20.83 -5.10 -5.89
CA VAL A 552 -22.12 -4.44 -5.69
C VAL A 552 -22.41 -4.43 -4.19
N ASP A 553 -22.63 -3.25 -3.64
CA ASP A 553 -22.95 -3.02 -2.23
C ASP A 553 -24.20 -2.15 -2.14
N GLN A 554 -25.32 -2.75 -1.74
CA GLN A 554 -26.64 -2.11 -1.74
C GLN A 554 -26.96 -1.51 -3.12
N ASP A 555 -27.18 -0.21 -3.22
CA ASP A 555 -27.47 0.50 -4.45
C ASP A 555 -26.21 1.01 -5.16
N THR A 556 -25.01 0.56 -4.78
CA THR A 556 -23.75 1.12 -5.28
C THR A 556 -22.85 0.07 -5.91
N ILE A 557 -22.40 0.34 -7.12
CA ILE A 557 -21.45 -0.48 -7.89
C ILE A 557 -20.09 0.19 -7.87
N TRP A 558 -19.06 -0.58 -7.50
CA TRP A 558 -17.66 -0.18 -7.56
C TRP A 558 -16.96 -1.02 -8.62
N ALA A 559 -16.20 -0.38 -9.50
CA ALA A 559 -15.49 -1.05 -10.57
C ALA A 559 -14.04 -0.58 -10.63
N ALA A 560 -13.12 -1.53 -10.55
CA ALA A 560 -11.71 -1.35 -10.83
C ALA A 560 -11.43 -1.62 -12.31
N VAL A 561 -10.90 -0.61 -12.98
CA VAL A 561 -10.75 -0.60 -14.44
C VAL A 561 -9.35 -0.13 -14.81
N GLU A 562 -8.68 -0.83 -15.71
CA GLU A 562 -7.43 -0.34 -16.29
C GLU A 562 -7.68 0.98 -17.02
N CYS A 563 -6.91 2.02 -16.74
CA CYS A 563 -7.09 3.33 -17.33
C CYS A 563 -5.76 4.02 -17.60
N VAL A 564 -5.81 5.12 -18.36
CA VAL A 564 -4.69 6.06 -18.50
C VAL A 564 -5.15 7.39 -17.92
N LEU A 565 -4.57 7.79 -16.79
CA LEU A 565 -4.91 9.06 -16.17
C LEU A 565 -4.37 10.24 -17.00
N PRO A 566 -5.15 11.33 -17.17
CA PRO A 566 -4.66 12.54 -17.81
C PRO A 566 -3.41 13.09 -17.10
N GLY A 567 -2.30 13.25 -17.82
CA GLY A 567 -1.03 13.73 -17.27
C GLY A 567 -0.05 12.64 -16.82
N ALA A 568 -0.44 11.36 -16.79
CA ALA A 568 0.42 10.24 -16.40
C ALA A 568 1.35 9.72 -17.52
N GLY A 569 1.67 10.53 -18.52
CA GLY A 569 2.64 10.18 -19.57
C GLY A 569 2.27 8.96 -20.44
N GLY A 570 1.01 8.50 -20.42
CA GLY A 570 0.57 7.33 -21.17
C GLY A 570 0.78 5.98 -20.46
N GLN A 571 1.17 5.99 -19.19
CA GLN A 571 1.31 4.76 -18.40
C GLN A 571 -0.07 4.19 -18.04
N LEU A 572 -0.28 2.89 -18.26
CA LEU A 572 -1.46 2.17 -17.81
C LEU A 572 -1.44 2.07 -16.28
N THR A 573 -2.55 2.41 -15.64
CA THR A 573 -2.81 2.29 -14.20
C THR A 573 -4.21 1.69 -13.97
N ASN A 574 -4.68 1.60 -12.73
CA ASN A 574 -6.05 1.19 -12.41
C ASN A 574 -6.83 2.35 -11.82
N CYS A 575 -7.93 2.69 -12.46
CA CYS A 575 -8.90 3.65 -11.96
C CYS A 575 -9.99 2.90 -11.19
N LEU A 576 -10.33 3.42 -10.02
CA LEU A 576 -11.52 3.00 -9.29
C LEU A 576 -12.70 3.92 -9.65
N TYR A 577 -13.79 3.33 -10.12
CA TYR A 577 -15.02 4.04 -10.43
C TYR A 577 -16.16 3.61 -9.52
N VAL A 578 -17.05 4.56 -9.21
CA VAL A 578 -18.28 4.31 -8.45
C VAL A 578 -19.51 4.79 -9.21
N LYS A 579 -20.59 4.02 -9.10
CA LYS A 579 -21.93 4.34 -9.63
C LYS A 579 -23.00 3.91 -8.63
N THR A 580 -23.79 4.86 -8.14
CA THR A 580 -24.99 4.55 -7.35
C THR A 580 -26.15 4.32 -8.30
N THR A 581 -26.76 3.15 -8.35
CA THR A 581 -28.00 2.89 -9.09
C THR A 581 -29.16 3.68 -8.48
N PRO A 582 -29.97 4.41 -9.27
CA PRO A 582 -30.06 4.39 -10.74
C PRO A 582 -29.32 5.55 -11.43
N ALA A 583 -28.36 6.22 -10.77
CA ALA A 583 -27.64 7.35 -11.36
C ALA A 583 -27.01 6.98 -12.72
N ALA A 584 -27.06 7.93 -13.65
CA ALA A 584 -26.69 7.66 -15.03
C ALA A 584 -25.17 7.49 -15.25
N ASN A 585 -24.32 8.09 -14.41
CA ASN A 585 -22.89 8.25 -14.70
C ASN A 585 -21.99 7.65 -13.63
N TRP A 586 -20.88 7.06 -14.06
CA TRP A 586 -19.75 6.69 -13.21
C TRP A 586 -18.95 7.91 -12.77
N LYS A 587 -18.36 7.82 -11.59
CA LYS A 587 -17.45 8.83 -11.05
C LYS A 587 -16.11 8.18 -10.73
N LEU A 588 -15.02 8.84 -11.10
CA LEU A 588 -13.68 8.42 -10.69
C LEU A 588 -13.51 8.69 -9.19
N VAL A 589 -13.04 7.69 -8.47
CA VAL A 589 -12.71 7.77 -7.04
C VAL A 589 -11.24 8.16 -6.93
N PRO A 590 -10.90 9.28 -6.26
CA PRO A 590 -9.51 9.64 -6.01
C PRO A 590 -8.82 8.59 -5.15
N THR A 591 -7.66 8.17 -5.63
CA THR A 591 -6.79 7.13 -5.08
C THR A 591 -5.45 7.72 -4.61
N ASN A 592 -5.09 8.93 -5.06
CA ASN A 592 -3.93 9.70 -4.58
C ASN A 592 -2.62 8.89 -4.54
N GLY A 593 -2.37 8.03 -5.54
CA GLY A 593 -1.17 7.20 -5.62
C GLY A 593 -1.27 5.81 -4.97
N SER A 594 -2.41 5.49 -4.35
CA SER A 594 -2.73 4.15 -3.84
C SER A 594 -2.79 3.09 -4.95
N GLU A 595 -2.95 3.54 -6.19
CA GLU A 595 -3.00 2.76 -7.43
C GLU A 595 -1.64 2.48 -8.09
N ASN A 596 -0.52 2.80 -7.43
CA ASN A 596 0.80 2.39 -7.94
C ASN A 596 0.84 0.85 -7.99
N GLY A 597 0.47 0.26 -9.13
CA GLY A 597 0.39 -1.19 -9.32
C GLY A 597 -0.94 -1.70 -9.87
N PHE A 598 -1.01 -3.01 -10.11
CA PHE A 598 -2.25 -3.67 -10.54
C PHE A 598 -3.24 -3.79 -9.37
N LEU A 599 -4.48 -3.35 -9.55
CA LEU A 599 -5.58 -3.59 -8.60
C LEU A 599 -6.13 -4.99 -8.85
N TYR A 600 -6.10 -5.85 -7.83
CA TYR A 600 -6.46 -7.26 -7.95
C TYR A 600 -7.82 -7.59 -7.34
N THR A 601 -8.19 -6.96 -6.22
CA THR A 601 -9.44 -7.29 -5.51
C THR A 601 -10.11 -6.05 -4.93
N LEU A 602 -11.44 -6.09 -4.89
CA LEU A 602 -12.28 -5.16 -4.14
C LEU A 602 -13.13 -5.97 -3.17
N ALA A 603 -13.34 -5.44 -1.97
CA ALA A 603 -14.30 -5.98 -1.03
C ALA A 603 -14.99 -4.84 -0.27
N SER A 604 -16.24 -5.06 0.12
CA SER A 604 -16.99 -4.11 0.94
C SER A 604 -17.44 -4.79 2.21
N VAL A 605 -17.12 -4.21 3.36
CA VAL A 605 -17.49 -4.73 4.68
C VAL A 605 -17.89 -3.58 5.59
N GLY A 606 -19.08 -3.67 6.17
CA GLY A 606 -19.60 -2.63 7.06
C GLY A 606 -19.62 -1.26 6.37
N ASN A 607 -18.88 -0.29 6.92
CA ASN A 607 -18.74 1.07 6.37
C ASN A 607 -17.41 1.28 5.61
N GLU A 608 -16.63 0.23 5.36
CA GLU A 608 -15.33 0.32 4.69
C GLU A 608 -15.33 -0.37 3.31
N LEU A 609 -14.58 0.21 2.39
CA LEU A 609 -14.21 -0.36 1.10
C LEU A 609 -12.74 -0.77 1.16
N PHE A 610 -12.45 -1.99 0.74
CA PHE A 610 -11.13 -2.58 0.76
C PHE A 610 -10.63 -2.76 -0.68
N MET A 611 -9.35 -2.45 -0.88
CA MET A 611 -8.66 -2.59 -2.16
C MET A 611 -7.37 -3.38 -1.97
N GLY A 612 -7.21 -4.45 -2.74
CA GLY A 612 -5.93 -5.16 -2.82
C GLY A 612 -5.16 -4.75 -4.06
N THR A 613 -3.91 -4.38 -3.87
CA THR A 613 -3.02 -3.85 -4.90
C THR A 613 -1.74 -4.67 -5.00
N GLY A 614 -1.12 -4.67 -6.17
CA GLY A 614 0.12 -5.40 -6.42
C GLY A 614 1.35 -4.84 -5.73
N GLN A 615 1.40 -3.55 -5.39
CA GLN A 615 2.61 -2.95 -4.80
C GLN A 615 2.38 -2.38 -3.39
N ALA A 616 1.15 -2.04 -3.02
CA ALA A 616 0.83 -1.40 -1.74
C ALA A 616 0.03 -2.31 -0.79
N GLY A 617 -0.17 -3.59 -1.09
CA GLY A 617 -0.88 -4.51 -0.19
C GLY A 617 -2.39 -4.27 -0.17
N LEU A 618 -2.98 -4.37 1.03
CA LEU A 618 -4.41 -4.12 1.27
C LEU A 618 -4.60 -2.71 1.86
N GLN A 619 -5.55 -1.97 1.30
CA GLN A 619 -5.92 -0.63 1.70
C GLN A 619 -7.41 -0.53 2.02
N ALA A 620 -7.78 0.32 2.97
CA ALA A 620 -9.17 0.62 3.33
C ALA A 620 -9.54 2.08 3.07
N TYR A 621 -10.82 2.29 2.80
CA TYR A 621 -11.43 3.61 2.62
C TYR A 621 -12.81 3.66 3.29
N PRO A 622 -13.11 4.66 4.15
CA PRO A 622 -14.44 4.83 4.73
C PRO A 622 -15.50 5.26 3.70
N LYS A 623 -16.52 4.43 3.47
CA LYS A 623 -17.59 4.70 2.50
C LYS A 623 -18.41 5.95 2.83
N ALA A 624 -18.60 6.26 4.11
CA ALA A 624 -19.30 7.48 4.54
C ALA A 624 -18.63 8.78 4.04
N GLU A 625 -17.32 8.75 3.84
CA GLU A 625 -16.54 9.92 3.41
C GLU A 625 -16.53 10.10 1.88
N LEU A 626 -16.99 9.10 1.11
CA LEU A 626 -17.38 9.29 -0.29
C LEU A 626 -18.66 10.12 -0.45
N GLY A 627 -19.34 10.47 0.65
CA GLY A 627 -20.51 11.35 0.69
C GLY A 627 -20.33 12.68 -0.06
N ASP A 628 -19.09 13.18 -0.18
CA ASP A 628 -18.79 14.37 -0.98
C ASP A 628 -18.76 14.10 -2.49
N ILE A 629 -18.40 12.89 -2.93
CA ILE A 629 -18.40 12.49 -4.34
C ILE A 629 -19.82 12.12 -4.79
N THR A 630 -20.66 11.53 -3.93
CA THR A 630 -22.10 11.36 -4.21
C THR A 630 -22.85 12.70 -4.22
N GLN A 631 -22.45 13.69 -3.40
CA GLN A 631 -23.03 15.05 -3.41
C GLN A 631 -22.49 16.01 -4.49
N LEU A 632 -21.40 15.70 -5.17
CA LEU A 632 -20.92 16.48 -6.33
C LEU A 632 -21.83 16.39 -7.57
N ALA A 633 -22.97 15.68 -7.50
CA ALA A 633 -24.00 15.68 -8.55
C ALA A 633 -24.84 16.98 -8.64
N LEU A 634 -24.60 18.01 -7.82
CA LEU A 634 -25.39 19.25 -7.83
C LEU A 634 -24.53 20.53 -7.64
N LYS A 635 -23.48 20.71 -8.44
CA LYS A 635 -22.93 22.03 -8.79
C LYS A 635 -22.86 22.04 -10.31
N ASP A 636 -23.85 22.54 -11.04
CA ASP A 636 -23.87 23.94 -11.47
C ASP A 636 -25.28 24.35 -11.96
N GLN A 637 -26.29 24.28 -11.10
CA GLN A 637 -27.56 24.97 -11.35
C GLN A 637 -27.86 25.83 -10.11
N PRO A 638 -28.09 27.15 -10.27
CA PRO A 638 -28.53 27.97 -9.15
C PRO A 638 -29.81 27.37 -8.57
N ALA A 639 -29.83 27.15 -7.24
CA ALA A 639 -31.01 26.64 -6.57
C ALA A 639 -32.20 27.56 -6.90
N PRO A 640 -33.40 27.03 -7.23
CA PRO A 640 -34.58 27.83 -7.56
C PRO A 640 -35.20 28.45 -6.29
N PHE A 641 -34.40 28.78 -5.29
CA PHE A 641 -34.83 29.46 -4.08
C PHE A 641 -33.69 30.26 -3.46
N GLN A 642 -34.04 31.26 -2.66
CA GLN A 642 -33.11 32.12 -1.94
C GLN A 642 -33.46 32.15 -0.45
N LEU A 643 -32.43 32.15 0.38
CA LEU A 643 -32.53 32.32 1.83
C LEU A 643 -32.04 33.71 2.21
N TYR A 644 -32.88 34.51 2.85
CA TYR A 644 -32.56 35.87 3.24
C TYR A 644 -33.12 36.23 4.62
N PRO A 645 -32.33 36.87 5.50
CA PRO A 645 -30.90 37.14 5.37
C PRO A 645 -30.04 35.87 5.48
N ASN A 646 -28.91 35.82 4.77
CA ASN A 646 -27.90 34.75 4.90
C ASN A 646 -26.49 35.33 4.65
N PRO A 647 -25.63 35.48 5.67
CA PRO A 647 -25.84 35.06 7.07
C PRO A 647 -27.00 35.79 7.77
N ALA A 648 -27.83 35.04 8.49
CA ALA A 648 -28.95 35.56 9.27
C ALA A 648 -28.45 36.06 10.65
N PRO A 649 -28.75 37.31 11.04
CA PRO A 649 -28.37 37.84 12.35
C PRO A 649 -29.30 37.36 13.49
N THR A 650 -30.46 36.79 13.15
CA THR A 650 -31.39 36.14 14.08
C THR A 650 -31.92 34.86 13.44
N GLY A 651 -32.68 34.09 14.20
CA GLY A 651 -33.40 32.90 13.73
C GLY A 651 -34.51 33.14 12.71
N ASP A 652 -34.76 34.38 12.29
CA ASP A 652 -35.84 34.73 11.35
C ASP A 652 -35.30 34.70 9.91
N ILE A 653 -35.67 33.67 9.14
CA ILE A 653 -35.19 33.49 7.76
C ILE A 653 -36.36 33.43 6.78
N THR A 654 -36.32 34.27 5.76
CA THR A 654 -37.25 34.20 4.64
C THR A 654 -36.67 33.31 3.54
N LEU A 655 -37.39 32.23 3.22
CA LEU A 655 -37.15 31.39 2.06
C LEU A 655 -38.06 31.86 0.92
N LYS A 656 -37.47 32.30 -0.19
CA LYS A 656 -38.19 32.74 -1.39
C LYS A 656 -37.93 31.77 -2.53
N VAL A 657 -38.98 31.14 -3.05
CA VAL A 657 -38.91 30.15 -4.14
C VAL A 657 -39.17 30.83 -5.48
N ASP A 658 -38.38 30.46 -6.49
CA ASP A 658 -38.68 30.66 -7.90
C ASP A 658 -39.49 29.47 -8.41
N ASP A 659 -40.77 29.71 -8.71
CA ASP A 659 -41.74 28.67 -9.10
C ASP A 659 -41.45 28.02 -10.46
N SER A 660 -40.37 28.40 -11.15
CA SER A 660 -39.97 27.88 -12.46
C SER A 660 -39.77 26.36 -12.50
N GLN A 661 -39.49 25.71 -11.36
CA GLN A 661 -39.23 24.26 -11.25
C GLN A 661 -40.35 23.48 -10.52
N GLY A 662 -41.45 24.14 -10.16
CA GLY A 662 -42.57 23.57 -9.40
C GLY A 662 -42.58 23.98 -7.92
N LYS A 663 -43.74 23.84 -7.28
CA LYS A 663 -43.98 24.30 -5.89
C LYS A 663 -43.44 23.30 -4.86
N PRO A 664 -42.96 23.79 -3.69
CA PRO A 664 -42.45 22.92 -2.64
C PRO A 664 -43.54 21.95 -2.18
N ASN A 665 -43.20 20.67 -2.17
CA ASN A 665 -43.96 19.66 -1.45
C ASN A 665 -43.39 19.50 -0.02
N LEU A 666 -42.07 19.73 0.13
CA LEU A 666 -41.37 19.53 1.39
C LEU A 666 -40.22 20.54 1.54
N ILE A 667 -40.12 21.15 2.72
CA ILE A 667 -38.95 21.93 3.16
C ILE A 667 -38.38 21.25 4.40
N ARG A 668 -37.09 20.91 4.38
CA ARG A 668 -36.35 20.35 5.54
C ARG A 668 -35.23 21.27 5.94
N VAL A 669 -35.00 21.40 7.24
CA VAL A 669 -33.80 22.03 7.79
C VAL A 669 -33.03 21.00 8.61
N MET A 670 -31.75 20.86 8.33
CA MET A 670 -30.84 19.91 8.98
C MET A 670 -29.65 20.65 9.56
N ASP A 671 -29.07 20.14 10.64
CA ASP A 671 -27.73 20.53 11.06
C ASP A 671 -26.65 19.79 10.23
N LEU A 672 -25.38 20.10 10.48
CA LEU A 672 -24.25 19.46 9.78
C LEU A 672 -24.06 17.98 10.11
N ALA A 673 -24.60 17.51 11.24
CA ALA A 673 -24.58 16.09 11.61
C ALA A 673 -25.72 15.31 10.93
N GLY A 674 -26.47 15.94 10.01
CA GLY A 674 -27.59 15.34 9.30
C GLY A 674 -28.85 15.20 10.14
N ARG A 675 -28.89 15.76 11.36
CA ARG A 675 -30.07 15.69 12.22
C ARG A 675 -31.10 16.70 11.73
N GLN A 676 -32.32 16.22 11.52
CA GLN A 676 -33.44 17.05 11.10
C GLN A 676 -33.88 17.97 12.24
N ILE A 677 -33.76 19.28 12.02
CA ILE A 677 -34.13 20.35 12.96
C ILE A 677 -35.61 20.71 12.78
N SER A 678 -36.07 20.83 11.54
CA SER A 678 -37.47 21.10 11.23
C SER A 678 -37.89 20.52 9.88
N THR A 679 -39.19 20.31 9.71
CA THR A 679 -39.79 19.87 8.45
C THR A 679 -41.17 20.46 8.31
N GLU A 680 -41.44 21.06 7.16
CA GLU A 680 -42.74 21.57 6.80
C GLU A 680 -43.22 20.91 5.51
N ILE A 681 -44.40 20.29 5.58
CA ILE A 681 -45.13 19.78 4.42
C ILE A 681 -46.09 20.89 4.00
N GLN A 682 -45.92 21.44 2.80
CA GLN A 682 -46.63 22.63 2.37
C GLN A 682 -47.72 22.28 1.35
N GLN A 683 -48.98 22.57 1.68
CA GLN A 683 -50.13 22.50 0.75
C GLN A 683 -50.50 23.89 0.19
N SER A 684 -49.67 24.89 0.45
CA SER A 684 -49.92 26.30 0.15
C SER A 684 -49.44 26.70 -1.25
N SER A 685 -50.11 27.67 -1.88
CA SER A 685 -49.72 28.24 -3.18
C SER A 685 -48.68 29.38 -3.07
N SER A 686 -48.08 29.61 -1.89
CA SER A 686 -47.12 30.71 -1.64
C SER A 686 -45.77 30.48 -2.31
N THR A 687 -45.06 31.57 -2.63
CA THR A 687 -43.67 31.57 -3.10
C THR A 687 -42.70 32.08 -2.04
N THR A 688 -43.19 32.40 -0.85
CA THR A 688 -42.40 32.91 0.28
C THR A 688 -42.80 32.19 1.56
N TYR A 689 -41.80 31.74 2.32
CA TYR A 689 -41.93 30.93 3.52
C TYR A 689 -41.06 31.52 4.63
N GLN A 690 -41.50 31.40 5.88
CA GLN A 690 -40.76 31.88 7.04
C GLN A 690 -40.24 30.69 7.83
N LEU A 691 -38.93 30.66 8.05
CA LEU A 691 -38.26 29.66 8.88
C LEU A 691 -37.84 30.34 10.19
N GLN A 692 -38.01 29.61 11.29
CA GLN A 692 -37.58 30.01 12.63
C GLN A 692 -36.54 29.02 13.15
N LEU A 693 -35.34 29.51 13.43
CA LEU A 693 -34.24 28.71 13.99
C LEU A 693 -33.80 29.29 15.34
N HIS A 694 -33.95 28.52 16.41
CA HIS A 694 -33.75 29.03 17.77
C HIS A 694 -32.29 28.97 18.26
N GLN A 695 -31.36 28.43 17.48
CA GLN A 695 -29.95 28.35 17.84
C GLN A 695 -29.04 28.92 16.75
N PRO A 696 -27.95 29.60 17.11
CA PRO A 696 -26.88 29.92 16.18
C PRO A 696 -26.23 28.63 15.66
N GLY A 697 -25.87 28.62 14.39
CA GLY A 697 -25.30 27.43 13.80
C GLY A 697 -25.31 27.44 12.29
N LEU A 698 -24.75 26.38 11.73
CA LEU A 698 -24.76 26.13 10.31
C LEU A 698 -25.77 25.05 9.96
N TYR A 699 -26.68 25.39 9.05
CA TYR A 699 -27.80 24.56 8.66
C TYR A 699 -27.81 24.29 7.16
N LEU A 700 -28.37 23.14 6.78
CA LEU A 700 -28.70 22.80 5.40
C LEU A 700 -30.21 22.88 5.23
N VAL A 701 -30.67 23.71 4.30
CA VAL A 701 -32.08 23.84 3.97
C VAL A 701 -32.33 23.13 2.63
N THR A 702 -33.12 22.07 2.66
CA THR A 702 -33.50 21.27 1.49
C THR A 702 -34.92 21.58 1.08
N PHE A 703 -35.09 21.84 -0.21
CA PHE A 703 -36.35 22.09 -0.88
C PHE A 703 -36.63 20.94 -1.85
N SER A 704 -37.79 20.28 -1.72
CA SER A 704 -38.20 19.18 -2.62
C SER A 704 -39.58 19.43 -3.21
N VAL A 705 -39.76 19.06 -4.48
CA VAL A 705 -41.03 19.17 -5.22
C VAL A 705 -41.66 17.79 -5.42
N ALA A 706 -42.96 17.74 -5.74
CA ALA A 706 -43.71 16.50 -5.88
C ALA A 706 -43.18 15.53 -6.96
N SER A 707 -42.41 16.02 -7.93
CA SER A 707 -41.75 15.20 -8.97
C SER A 707 -40.48 14.48 -8.50
N GLY A 708 -40.12 14.59 -7.22
CA GLY A 708 -38.95 13.92 -6.63
C GLY A 708 -37.64 14.70 -6.74
N LYS A 709 -37.63 15.86 -7.41
CA LYS A 709 -36.43 16.73 -7.45
C LYS A 709 -36.23 17.47 -6.13
N SER A 710 -34.97 17.60 -5.71
CA SER A 710 -34.59 18.34 -4.51
C SER A 710 -33.34 19.20 -4.71
N TRP A 711 -33.28 20.32 -3.99
CA TRP A 711 -32.15 21.26 -3.98
C TRP A 711 -31.83 21.63 -2.54
N THR A 712 -30.54 21.80 -2.22
CA THR A 712 -30.08 22.13 -0.86
C THR A 712 -29.22 23.38 -0.88
N GLN A 713 -29.46 24.30 0.06
CA GLN A 713 -28.64 25.51 0.24
C GLN A 713 -28.19 25.66 1.69
N LYS A 714 -26.96 26.12 1.86
CA LYS A 714 -26.32 26.42 3.15
C LYS A 714 -26.92 27.69 3.78
N LEU A 715 -27.27 27.63 5.06
CA LEU A 715 -27.77 28.75 5.85
C LEU A 715 -26.90 28.96 7.10
N VAL A 716 -26.44 30.18 7.32
CA VAL A 716 -25.67 30.57 8.51
C VAL A 716 -26.58 31.41 9.41
N VAL A 717 -26.80 31.00 10.66
CA VAL A 717 -27.47 31.81 11.70
C VAL A 717 -26.42 32.20 12.75
N ARG A 718 -26.28 33.51 13.00
CA ARG A 718 -25.29 34.07 13.92
C ARG A 718 -25.78 34.21 15.35
#